data_AF-A0A952IXB4-F1
#
_entry.id   AF-A0A952IXB4-F1
#
_cell.length_a   1.000
_cell.length_b   1.000
_cell.length_c   1.000
_cell.angle_alpha   90.00
_cell.angle_beta   90.00
_cell.angle_gamma   90.00
#
_symmetry.space_group_name_H-M   'P 1'
#
loop_
_entity.id
_entity.type
_entity.pdbx_description
1 polymer ?
#
loop_
_entity_poly.entity_id
_entity_poly.type
_entity_poly.pdbx_seq_one_letter_code
_entity_poly.pdbx_strand_id
1 'polypeptide(L)'
;MNRYWLIGWSTCMLFSTGVLAQINPARIAQNRLQAAKWESAYRLLKKSLRKDSVSIENQVVLTQWFLASGNPGYQVDSADYYLHKATRLFNKTSIRERERLQRFPVDSAVLQTTRYRIDSLAFEEAKRINTEATYIRYLARYPTAHQVPLAIELRDEVSFLSAMKLNTYSAFYEYLQKYPNAVRAADAKARYEKLLFEDKTKEKTLAAYRSFVSQYPTSPYTEYVHQQIFEIMTASGQPEALLRYMREFATTRFAKQARNFLFHLYKEWDEQLPGGVLTDSLRNVQQIEQQFWVPFFKNGLFGFINQQGHEVLPARFDDVEEEYKCEGVRDDVLSLKEGWFSRTGKKLAPPTAVLTTIGSGFLQLTTGECATLIHKSGAPIVSDCHERFAIAGDSFVVGYKNKQANLFTLAGRPLSIAGLTDVREIEDVLVITRLGKKILVTATQVAALADGQPLDETLVFDDVQPLAKGLLRVRNGVLEGVMNAHLKFVIPLDRHTLVQTPYALLQIKPTGTRIHGLTPELNAIEWHRVSHHQQWLVLTREGRQQLYNVPGRKMVATQADSIWFDQRLAFVQTDRKVQVWVSPARAIELPPDSRIKFIAARDSVQFFYTESRNKRTVFTIATGEQLFTTELELIESIGTRNFVVAKANKKGLTDRQGKIVVPVELETLVLNPEGQLSLLLNRKFGLYDLTLQKLIKPEYERNLVMLNTQYLVAFKDGKYGLIGWDTKPVTPFEYDEVVPWQGEEIWVKQSGQWILFNFKSREVLQDRIRSFSWLARTPDEKIVRLQRENFYGVLSSKRGMVIPPTFHQVINLGTAQTPFYLTEKQVEEAGMYILIYYDASGKLVRRQAVEEDEYDRLMCEEWR
;
A
#
# COMPACT_ATOMS: atom_id res chain seq x y z
N MET A 1 -0.44 -13.72 -157.67
CA MET A 1 -1.26 -14.04 -156.48
C MET A 1 -0.34 -14.40 -155.31
N ASN A 2 -0.80 -14.19 -154.07
CA ASN A 2 -0.44 -14.90 -152.82
C ASN A 2 0.91 -14.71 -152.07
N ARG A 3 0.76 -14.62 -150.73
CA ARG A 3 1.57 -15.15 -149.60
C ARG A 3 2.75 -14.34 -148.97
N TYR A 4 3.13 -14.77 -147.76
CA TYR A 4 3.88 -14.08 -146.68
C TYR A 4 5.37 -14.49 -146.54
N TRP A 5 6.22 -13.58 -146.05
CA TRP A 5 7.35 -13.71 -145.05
C TRP A 5 7.59 -12.29 -144.44
N LEU A 6 8.12 -11.96 -143.24
CA LEU A 6 8.90 -12.55 -142.13
C LEU A 6 10.45 -12.45 -142.16
N ILE A 7 11.04 -12.07 -141.00
CA ILE A 7 12.49 -11.84 -140.68
C ILE A 7 13.08 -10.59 -141.40
N GLY A 8 13.94 -9.73 -140.83
CA GLY A 8 14.53 -9.57 -139.48
C GLY A 8 15.94 -8.94 -139.56
N TRP A 9 16.47 -8.33 -138.48
CA TRP A 9 17.92 -8.16 -138.12
C TRP A 9 18.04 -7.33 -136.81
N SER A 10 19.15 -7.44 -136.09
CA SER A 10 19.25 -7.04 -134.67
C SER A 10 20.12 -5.81 -134.40
N THR A 11 19.68 -4.95 -133.48
CA THR A 11 20.46 -3.83 -132.94
C THR A 11 21.43 -4.26 -131.84
N CYS A 12 22.62 -3.65 -131.83
CA CYS A 12 23.64 -3.87 -130.79
C CYS A 12 24.07 -2.53 -130.18
N MET A 13 23.71 -2.28 -128.93
CA MET A 13 24.27 -1.20 -128.11
C MET A 13 24.64 -1.72 -126.73
N LEU A 14 25.90 -1.49 -126.35
CA LEU A 14 26.45 -1.89 -125.06
C LEU A 14 25.97 -0.93 -123.96
N PHE A 15 25.11 -1.41 -123.07
CA PHE A 15 24.91 -0.79 -121.76
C PHE A 15 25.58 -1.63 -120.68
N SER A 16 26.71 -1.13 -120.17
CA SER A 16 27.40 -1.72 -119.03
C SER A 16 26.52 -1.65 -117.78
N THR A 17 26.12 -2.81 -117.25
CA THR A 17 25.38 -2.95 -115.99
C THR A 17 26.29 -2.72 -114.78
N GLY A 18 26.86 -1.53 -114.70
CA GLY A 18 27.60 -1.06 -113.53
C GLY A 18 26.67 -1.06 -112.32
N VAL A 19 26.91 -2.00 -111.39
CA VAL A 19 26.17 -2.08 -110.13
C VAL A 19 26.57 -0.88 -109.26
N LEU A 20 25.88 0.24 -109.47
CA LEU A 20 25.94 1.41 -108.60
C LEU A 20 25.45 1.01 -107.21
N ALA A 21 26.41 0.65 -106.34
CA ALA A 21 26.15 0.34 -104.95
C ALA A 21 25.43 1.53 -104.31
N GLN A 22 24.16 1.36 -103.95
CA GLN A 22 23.36 2.41 -103.34
C GLN A 22 24.04 2.88 -102.05
N ILE A 23 24.56 4.10 -102.06
CA ILE A 23 25.40 4.62 -100.99
C ILE A 23 24.51 4.84 -99.76
N ASN A 24 24.66 3.98 -98.76
CA ASN A 24 23.79 3.98 -97.58
C ASN A 24 23.83 5.35 -96.87
N PRO A 25 22.70 6.09 -96.79
CA PRO A 25 22.65 7.43 -96.18
C PRO A 25 23.12 7.46 -94.72
N ALA A 26 22.93 6.36 -93.98
CA ALA A 26 23.39 6.23 -92.60
C ALA A 26 24.92 6.32 -92.50
N ARG A 27 25.67 5.74 -93.45
CA ARG A 27 27.14 5.76 -93.48
C ARG A 27 27.68 7.15 -93.84
N ILE A 28 27.02 7.87 -94.74
CA ILE A 28 27.33 9.29 -95.00
C ILE A 28 27.06 10.14 -93.76
N ALA A 29 25.94 9.90 -93.06
CA ALA A 29 25.60 10.62 -91.83
C ALA A 29 26.58 10.32 -90.69
N GLN A 30 27.05 9.07 -90.56
CA GLN A 30 28.04 8.66 -89.56
C GLN A 30 29.41 9.33 -89.78
N ASN A 31 29.87 9.42 -91.04
CA ASN A 31 31.08 10.20 -91.36
C ASN A 31 30.90 11.71 -91.07
N ARG A 32 29.68 12.25 -91.24
CA ARG A 32 29.35 13.65 -90.87
C ARG A 32 29.30 13.86 -89.36
N LEU A 33 28.86 12.87 -88.57
CA LEU A 33 28.93 12.89 -87.11
C LEU A 33 30.39 12.96 -86.63
N GLN A 34 31.25 12.09 -87.15
CA GLN A 34 32.68 12.07 -86.80
C GLN A 34 33.39 13.40 -87.14
N ALA A 35 32.96 14.06 -88.21
CA ALA A 35 33.43 15.40 -88.60
C ALA A 35 32.71 16.57 -87.89
N ALA A 36 31.95 16.32 -86.81
CA ALA A 36 31.15 17.30 -86.05
C ALA A 36 30.14 18.13 -86.88
N LYS A 37 29.76 17.67 -88.07
CA LYS A 37 28.83 18.37 -88.99
C LYS A 37 27.37 18.08 -88.63
N TRP A 38 27.01 18.35 -87.37
CA TRP A 38 25.77 17.92 -86.71
C TRP A 38 24.52 18.15 -87.55
N GLU A 39 24.24 19.39 -87.96
CA GLU A 39 23.01 19.73 -88.66
C GLU A 39 22.93 19.07 -90.06
N SER A 40 24.07 18.94 -90.72
CA SER A 40 24.21 18.27 -92.03
C SER A 40 24.03 16.75 -91.96
N ALA A 41 24.33 16.14 -90.80
CA ALA A 41 23.97 14.76 -90.50
C ALA A 41 22.46 14.64 -90.19
N TYR A 42 21.91 15.50 -89.32
CA TYR A 42 20.50 15.48 -88.93
C TYR A 42 19.55 15.68 -90.12
N ARG A 43 19.78 16.70 -90.95
CA ARG A 43 18.96 16.94 -92.16
C ARG A 43 19.02 15.74 -93.12
N LEU A 44 20.17 15.08 -93.25
CA LEU A 44 20.31 13.88 -94.08
C LEU A 44 19.52 12.70 -93.51
N LEU A 45 19.69 12.39 -92.22
CA LEU A 45 18.97 11.30 -91.53
C LEU A 45 17.46 11.51 -91.56
N LYS A 46 16.96 12.71 -91.24
CA LYS A 46 15.52 13.02 -91.27
C LYS A 46 14.96 13.02 -92.70
N LYS A 47 15.75 13.37 -93.72
CA LYS A 47 15.35 13.25 -95.14
C LYS A 47 15.33 11.78 -95.59
N SER A 48 16.26 10.96 -95.12
CA SER A 48 16.29 9.51 -95.34
C SER A 48 15.06 8.84 -94.70
N LEU A 49 14.81 9.11 -93.43
CA LEU A 49 13.71 8.54 -92.64
C LEU A 49 12.30 8.99 -93.06
N ARG A 50 12.19 10.02 -93.91
CA ARG A 50 10.93 10.39 -94.60
C ARG A 50 10.67 9.56 -95.85
N LYS A 51 11.70 8.94 -96.46
CA LYS A 51 11.57 8.04 -97.62
C LYS A 51 11.49 6.58 -97.18
N ASP A 52 12.39 6.18 -96.28
CA ASP A 52 12.41 4.87 -95.66
C ASP A 52 12.26 5.04 -94.15
N SER A 53 11.04 4.85 -93.65
CA SER A 53 10.76 4.98 -92.22
C SER A 53 11.20 3.76 -91.40
N VAL A 54 11.71 2.70 -92.02
CA VAL A 54 12.04 1.40 -91.40
C VAL A 54 13.52 0.99 -91.48
N SER A 55 14.39 1.72 -92.21
CA SER A 55 15.85 1.52 -92.13
C SER A 55 16.33 1.64 -90.68
N ILE A 56 16.91 0.54 -90.19
CA ILE A 56 17.44 0.39 -88.83
C ILE A 56 18.71 1.23 -88.68
N GLU A 57 19.57 1.27 -89.69
CA GLU A 57 20.83 2.01 -89.70
C GLU A 57 20.59 3.51 -89.52
N ASN A 58 19.60 4.05 -90.23
CA ASN A 58 19.22 5.46 -90.10
C ASN A 58 18.59 5.77 -88.72
N GLN A 59 17.94 4.80 -88.06
CA GLN A 59 17.54 4.99 -86.65
C GLN A 59 18.76 4.99 -85.71
N VAL A 60 19.68 4.02 -85.84
CA VAL A 60 20.85 3.89 -84.95
C VAL A 60 21.81 5.07 -85.07
N VAL A 61 22.10 5.54 -86.29
CA VAL A 61 22.94 6.73 -86.48
C VAL A 61 22.25 7.99 -85.96
N LEU A 62 20.91 8.04 -85.96
CA LEU A 62 20.15 9.13 -85.34
C LEU A 62 20.18 9.05 -83.80
N THR A 63 20.11 7.86 -83.20
CA THR A 63 20.39 7.65 -81.77
C THR A 63 21.82 8.13 -81.43
N GLN A 64 22.83 7.76 -82.23
CA GLN A 64 24.21 8.23 -82.04
C GLN A 64 24.32 9.75 -82.15
N TRP A 65 23.55 10.40 -83.03
CA TRP A 65 23.47 11.86 -83.13
C TRP A 65 22.95 12.50 -81.83
N PHE A 66 21.86 11.99 -81.26
CA PHE A 66 21.30 12.50 -80.00
C PHE A 66 22.17 12.23 -78.76
N LEU A 67 23.16 11.34 -78.84
CA LEU A 67 24.12 11.00 -77.78
C LEU A 67 25.54 11.54 -78.01
N ALA A 68 25.75 12.36 -79.05
CA ALA A 68 27.04 12.92 -79.38
C ALA A 68 27.39 14.08 -78.44
N SER A 69 28.48 13.95 -77.68
CA SER A 69 29.03 15.03 -76.85
C SER A 69 29.44 16.21 -77.73
N GLY A 70 28.89 17.40 -77.46
CA GLY A 70 29.11 18.60 -78.26
C GLY A 70 28.11 18.82 -79.41
N ASN A 71 27.10 17.96 -79.57
CA ASN A 71 25.94 18.26 -80.42
C ASN A 71 24.97 19.22 -79.68
N PRO A 72 24.61 20.40 -80.25
CA PRO A 72 23.60 21.29 -79.67
C PRO A 72 22.21 20.67 -79.51
N GLY A 73 21.90 19.60 -80.25
CA GLY A 73 20.68 18.81 -80.12
C GLY A 73 20.82 17.52 -79.30
N TYR A 74 21.80 17.43 -78.40
CA TYR A 74 21.92 16.32 -77.44
C TYR A 74 20.64 16.18 -76.61
N GLN A 75 20.02 15.00 -76.61
CA GLN A 75 18.79 14.73 -75.85
C GLN A 75 18.56 13.23 -75.66
N VAL A 76 18.62 12.76 -74.40
CA VAL A 76 18.56 11.32 -74.08
C VAL A 76 17.22 10.68 -74.46
N ASP A 77 16.09 11.34 -74.18
CA ASP A 77 14.75 10.83 -74.53
C ASP A 77 14.53 10.69 -76.05
N SER A 78 15.16 11.55 -76.87
CA SER A 78 15.13 11.40 -78.33
C SER A 78 16.01 10.24 -78.78
N ALA A 79 17.20 10.08 -78.20
CA ALA A 79 18.05 8.92 -78.46
C ALA A 79 17.34 7.59 -78.15
N ASP A 80 16.63 7.55 -77.01
CA ASP A 80 15.82 6.44 -76.53
C ASP A 80 14.68 6.10 -77.50
N TYR A 81 13.94 7.10 -77.97
CA TYR A 81 12.86 6.93 -78.94
C TYR A 81 13.35 6.28 -80.25
N TYR A 82 14.46 6.77 -80.82
CA TYR A 82 15.00 6.19 -82.05
C TYR A 82 15.63 4.81 -81.81
N LEU A 83 16.22 4.55 -80.63
CA LEU A 83 16.77 3.23 -80.29
C LEU A 83 15.67 2.19 -80.13
N HIS A 84 14.60 2.50 -79.39
CA HIS A 84 13.41 1.64 -79.29
C HIS A 84 12.86 1.30 -80.68
N LYS A 85 12.80 2.28 -81.57
CA LYS A 85 12.36 2.05 -82.96
C LYS A 85 13.32 1.15 -83.72
N ALA A 86 14.64 1.36 -83.60
CA ALA A 86 15.66 0.50 -84.20
C ALA A 86 15.55 -0.95 -83.72
N THR A 87 15.52 -1.18 -82.41
CA THR A 87 15.44 -2.51 -81.79
C THR A 87 14.15 -3.24 -82.15
N ARG A 88 13.00 -2.54 -82.18
CA ARG A 88 11.72 -3.12 -82.60
C ARG A 88 11.71 -3.57 -84.07
N LEU A 89 12.49 -2.91 -84.93
CA LEU A 89 12.66 -3.27 -86.34
C LEU A 89 13.69 -4.40 -86.52
N PHE A 90 14.80 -4.37 -85.76
CA PHE A 90 15.82 -5.42 -85.71
C PHE A 90 15.23 -6.77 -85.25
N ASN A 91 14.37 -6.75 -84.23
CA ASN A 91 13.69 -7.94 -83.72
C ASN A 91 12.71 -8.56 -84.74
N LYS A 92 12.26 -7.80 -85.75
CA LYS A 92 11.35 -8.27 -86.81
C LYS A 92 12.03 -8.62 -88.13
N THR A 93 13.31 -8.27 -88.33
CA THR A 93 14.06 -8.60 -89.55
C THR A 93 14.52 -10.06 -89.56
N SER A 94 14.56 -10.67 -90.74
CA SER A 94 15.00 -12.06 -90.91
C SER A 94 16.51 -12.22 -90.69
N ILE A 95 16.95 -13.47 -90.47
CA ILE A 95 18.37 -13.81 -90.25
C ILE A 95 19.25 -13.25 -91.39
N ARG A 96 18.82 -13.47 -92.64
CA ARG A 96 19.52 -13.02 -93.87
C ARG A 96 19.57 -11.50 -94.05
N GLU A 97 18.71 -10.76 -93.36
CA GLU A 97 18.75 -9.30 -93.31
C GLU A 97 19.65 -8.80 -92.18
N ARG A 98 19.70 -9.50 -91.04
CA ARG A 98 20.67 -9.21 -89.96
C ARG A 98 22.11 -9.42 -90.41
N GLU A 99 22.39 -10.45 -91.22
CA GLU A 99 23.68 -10.64 -91.91
C GLU A 99 24.06 -9.45 -92.82
N ARG A 100 23.07 -8.80 -93.46
CA ARG A 100 23.31 -7.59 -94.25
C ARG A 100 23.61 -6.38 -93.36
N LEU A 101 22.91 -6.26 -92.23
CA LEU A 101 23.15 -5.20 -91.25
C LEU A 101 24.56 -5.27 -90.64
N GLN A 102 25.16 -6.45 -90.47
CA GLN A 102 26.55 -6.57 -90.02
C GLN A 102 27.58 -5.80 -90.90
N ARG A 103 27.26 -5.50 -92.17
CA ARG A 103 28.10 -4.67 -93.07
C ARG A 103 28.10 -3.17 -92.71
N PHE A 104 27.22 -2.76 -91.82
CA PHE A 104 27.10 -1.43 -91.22
C PHE A 104 26.90 -1.62 -89.70
N PRO A 105 27.96 -1.63 -88.88
CA PRO A 105 28.04 -2.40 -87.62
C PRO A 105 26.89 -2.12 -86.64
N VAL A 106 25.83 -2.92 -86.79
CA VAL A 106 24.58 -2.89 -86.02
C VAL A 106 24.12 -4.33 -85.85
N ASP A 107 24.23 -4.82 -84.64
CA ASP A 107 23.77 -6.12 -84.17
C ASP A 107 23.08 -5.96 -82.81
N SER A 108 22.69 -7.08 -82.18
CA SER A 108 22.07 -7.08 -80.86
C SER A 108 22.98 -6.51 -79.77
N ALA A 109 24.30 -6.71 -79.85
CA ALA A 109 25.25 -6.23 -78.84
C ALA A 109 25.45 -4.71 -78.93
N VAL A 110 25.55 -4.15 -80.14
CA VAL A 110 25.61 -2.70 -80.37
C VAL A 110 24.33 -2.02 -79.89
N LEU A 111 23.16 -2.60 -80.17
CA LEU A 111 21.87 -2.08 -79.68
C LEU A 111 21.78 -2.15 -78.14
N GLN A 112 22.20 -3.25 -77.52
CA GLN A 112 22.18 -3.45 -76.07
C GLN A 112 23.19 -2.56 -75.32
N THR A 113 24.40 -2.37 -75.87
CA THR A 113 25.41 -1.46 -75.31
C THR A 113 24.97 0.00 -75.44
N THR A 114 24.33 0.36 -76.56
CA THR A 114 23.73 1.69 -76.73
C THR A 114 22.57 1.89 -75.76
N ARG A 115 21.76 0.85 -75.49
CA ARG A 115 20.69 0.89 -74.47
C ARG A 115 21.27 1.16 -73.09
N TYR A 116 22.25 0.38 -72.64
CA TYR A 116 22.92 0.60 -71.35
C TYR A 116 23.48 2.02 -71.20
N ARG A 117 24.07 2.58 -72.27
CA ARG A 117 24.57 3.96 -72.27
C ARG A 117 23.45 5.00 -72.12
N ILE A 118 22.30 4.81 -72.77
CA ILE A 118 21.11 5.67 -72.60
C ILE A 118 20.59 5.58 -71.16
N ASP A 119 20.41 4.36 -70.67
CA ASP A 119 19.87 4.05 -69.34
C ASP A 119 20.73 4.68 -68.23
N SER A 120 22.07 4.68 -68.40
CA SER A 120 23.01 5.33 -67.48
C SER A 120 23.03 6.86 -67.60
N LEU A 121 22.86 7.43 -68.80
CA LEU A 121 22.85 8.89 -69.00
C LEU A 121 21.56 9.52 -68.49
N ALA A 122 20.41 8.87 -68.70
CA ALA A 122 19.13 9.27 -68.12
C ALA A 122 19.13 9.16 -66.58
N PHE A 123 19.87 8.20 -66.02
CA PHE A 123 20.03 8.06 -64.57
C PHE A 123 20.84 9.22 -63.96
N GLU A 124 21.99 9.57 -64.54
CA GLU A 124 22.78 10.71 -64.05
C GLU A 124 22.04 12.06 -64.23
N GLU A 125 21.18 12.21 -65.26
CA GLU A 125 20.29 13.37 -65.35
C GLU A 125 19.22 13.40 -64.23
N ALA A 126 18.57 12.27 -63.94
CA ALA A 126 17.62 12.17 -62.82
C ALA A 126 18.30 12.44 -61.47
N LYS A 127 19.51 11.93 -61.27
CA LYS A 127 20.36 12.11 -60.09
C LYS A 127 20.88 13.55 -59.93
N ARG A 128 21.11 14.28 -61.02
CA ARG A 128 21.44 15.71 -61.01
C ARG A 128 20.25 16.58 -60.58
N ILE A 129 19.02 16.16 -60.85
CA ILE A 129 17.79 16.89 -60.44
C ILE A 129 17.34 16.46 -59.04
N ASN A 130 17.56 15.20 -58.68
CA ASN A 130 17.36 14.60 -57.35
C ASN A 130 15.97 14.85 -56.72
N THR A 131 14.89 14.57 -57.46
CA THR A 131 13.51 14.64 -56.94
C THR A 131 12.77 13.31 -57.08
N GLU A 132 11.83 13.05 -56.18
CA GLU A 132 10.93 11.88 -56.23
C GLU A 132 10.27 11.76 -57.61
N ALA A 133 9.77 12.88 -58.16
CA ALA A 133 9.14 12.93 -59.48
C ALA A 133 10.09 12.61 -60.66
N THR A 134 11.38 12.95 -60.58
CA THR A 134 12.35 12.58 -61.62
C THR A 134 12.75 11.12 -61.56
N TYR A 135 12.92 10.54 -60.37
CA TYR A 135 13.19 9.11 -60.24
C TYR A 135 11.97 8.25 -60.63
N ILE A 136 10.74 8.67 -60.28
CA ILE A 136 9.51 8.02 -60.78
C ILE A 136 9.46 8.02 -62.31
N ARG A 137 9.77 9.17 -62.95
CA ARG A 137 9.82 9.27 -64.42
C ARG A 137 10.90 8.36 -65.03
N TYR A 138 12.08 8.31 -64.41
CA TYR A 138 13.16 7.42 -64.83
C TYR A 138 12.72 5.94 -64.77
N LEU A 139 12.22 5.49 -63.62
CA LEU A 139 11.78 4.11 -63.39
C LEU A 139 10.67 3.69 -64.36
N ALA A 140 9.72 4.58 -64.66
CA ALA A 140 8.65 4.32 -65.62
C ALA A 140 9.13 4.24 -67.09
N ARG A 141 10.25 4.89 -67.44
CA ARG A 141 10.80 4.93 -68.80
C ARG A 141 11.90 3.88 -69.04
N TYR A 142 12.64 3.52 -68.00
CA TYR A 142 13.80 2.65 -68.06
C TYR A 142 13.67 1.45 -67.08
N PRO A 143 12.55 0.69 -67.08
CA PRO A 143 12.24 -0.32 -66.05
C PRO A 143 13.16 -1.56 -66.06
N THR A 144 14.00 -1.72 -67.09
CA THR A 144 14.98 -2.82 -67.22
C THR A 144 16.43 -2.33 -67.13
N ALA A 145 16.66 -1.08 -66.68
CA ALA A 145 17.99 -0.53 -66.51
C ALA A 145 18.72 -1.16 -65.30
N HIS A 146 20.04 -1.25 -65.37
CA HIS A 146 20.86 -1.81 -64.28
C HIS A 146 20.83 -0.91 -63.03
N GLN A 147 20.53 0.38 -63.23
CA GLN A 147 20.45 1.42 -62.21
C GLN A 147 19.09 1.44 -61.48
N VAL A 148 18.10 0.60 -61.86
CA VAL A 148 16.76 0.56 -61.25
C VAL A 148 16.78 0.42 -59.71
N PRO A 149 17.58 -0.48 -59.09
CA PRO A 149 17.63 -0.59 -57.63
C PRO A 149 18.09 0.70 -56.94
N LEU A 150 19.14 1.34 -57.47
CA LEU A 150 19.67 2.60 -56.94
C LEU A 150 18.73 3.79 -57.21
N ALA A 151 17.99 3.78 -58.32
CA ALA A 151 16.96 4.77 -58.61
C ALA A 151 15.73 4.63 -57.69
N ILE A 152 15.42 3.42 -57.22
CA ILE A 152 14.43 3.16 -56.16
C ILE A 152 14.96 3.71 -54.82
N GLU A 153 16.18 3.38 -54.44
CA GLU A 153 16.80 3.83 -53.19
C GLU A 153 16.87 5.36 -53.09
N LEU A 154 17.32 6.05 -54.14
CA LEU A 154 17.39 7.52 -54.17
C LEU A 154 16.01 8.20 -54.21
N ARG A 155 15.01 7.59 -54.85
CA ARG A 155 13.60 8.04 -54.78
C ARG A 155 13.11 8.00 -53.33
N ASP A 156 13.38 6.89 -52.65
CA ASP A 156 12.87 6.61 -51.32
C ASP A 156 13.58 7.46 -50.26
N GLU A 157 14.89 7.70 -50.36
CA GLU A 157 15.61 8.61 -49.48
C GLU A 157 15.16 10.08 -49.68
N VAL A 158 14.94 10.56 -50.92
CA VAL A 158 14.43 11.93 -51.16
C VAL A 158 13.01 12.12 -50.62
N SER A 159 12.13 11.11 -50.75
CA SER A 159 10.80 11.18 -50.15
C SER A 159 10.85 11.10 -48.61
N PHE A 160 11.74 10.28 -48.05
CA PHE A 160 11.98 10.20 -46.60
C PHE A 160 12.51 11.52 -46.02
N LEU A 161 13.48 12.16 -46.67
CA LEU A 161 14.01 13.48 -46.29
C LEU A 161 12.92 14.57 -46.38
N SER A 162 11.97 14.43 -47.31
CA SER A 162 10.81 15.32 -47.42
C SER A 162 9.84 15.13 -46.24
N ALA A 163 9.59 13.89 -45.82
CA ALA A 163 8.82 13.59 -44.61
C ALA A 163 9.54 14.07 -43.33
N MET A 164 10.87 13.91 -43.23
CA MET A 164 11.68 14.47 -42.14
C MET A 164 11.64 16.00 -42.07
N LYS A 165 11.53 16.70 -43.21
CA LYS A 165 11.41 18.17 -43.25
C LYS A 165 10.05 18.66 -42.74
N LEU A 166 8.98 17.89 -42.95
CA LEU A 166 7.64 18.18 -42.43
C LEU A 166 7.50 17.77 -40.96
N ASN A 167 8.11 16.65 -40.58
CA ASN A 167 8.13 16.06 -39.23
C ASN A 167 6.73 15.91 -38.59
N THR A 168 5.72 15.54 -39.38
CA THR A 168 4.38 15.17 -38.92
C THR A 168 4.14 13.67 -39.09
N TYR A 169 3.26 13.08 -38.26
CA TYR A 169 2.84 11.70 -38.45
C TYR A 169 2.16 11.48 -39.82
N SER A 170 1.42 12.48 -40.34
CA SER A 170 0.81 12.40 -41.68
C SER A 170 1.86 12.25 -42.79
N ALA A 171 2.96 12.99 -42.74
CA ALA A 171 4.01 12.92 -43.76
C ALA A 171 4.75 11.56 -43.73
N PHE A 172 5.01 11.01 -42.54
CA PHE A 172 5.58 9.65 -42.43
C PHE A 172 4.58 8.56 -42.81
N TYR A 173 3.28 8.75 -42.56
CA TYR A 173 2.23 7.85 -43.04
C TYR A 173 2.14 7.83 -44.57
N GLU A 174 2.11 9.00 -45.22
CA GLU A 174 2.15 9.10 -46.69
C GLU A 174 3.39 8.44 -47.29
N TYR A 175 4.56 8.63 -46.67
CA TYR A 175 5.80 7.95 -47.07
C TYR A 175 5.66 6.42 -46.98
N LEU A 176 5.12 5.89 -45.89
CA LEU A 176 4.91 4.45 -45.68
C LEU A 176 3.88 3.85 -46.64
N GLN A 177 2.84 4.60 -47.02
CA GLN A 177 1.86 4.16 -48.02
C GLN A 177 2.46 4.09 -49.44
N LYS A 178 3.36 5.02 -49.78
CA LYS A 178 4.08 4.99 -51.07
C LYS A 178 5.15 3.90 -51.13
N TYR A 179 5.94 3.77 -50.06
CA TYR A 179 7.22 3.04 -50.05
C TYR A 179 7.35 2.09 -48.84
N PRO A 180 6.40 1.14 -48.63
CA PRO A 180 6.37 0.28 -47.43
C PRO A 180 7.57 -0.66 -47.30
N ASN A 181 8.26 -0.96 -48.41
CA ASN A 181 9.40 -1.86 -48.48
C ASN A 181 10.75 -1.13 -48.60
N ALA A 182 10.79 0.19 -48.41
CA ALA A 182 12.02 0.97 -48.47
C ALA A 182 12.96 0.66 -47.28
N VAL A 183 14.27 0.86 -47.46
CA VAL A 183 15.27 0.67 -46.39
C VAL A 183 14.94 1.54 -45.16
N ARG A 184 14.39 2.75 -45.37
CA ARG A 184 13.95 3.68 -44.33
C ARG A 184 12.55 3.41 -43.78
N ALA A 185 11.82 2.39 -44.23
CA ALA A 185 10.45 2.13 -43.78
C ALA A 185 10.38 1.86 -42.26
N ALA A 186 11.39 1.21 -41.68
CA ALA A 186 11.49 1.03 -40.22
C ALA A 186 11.69 2.36 -39.47
N ASP A 187 12.64 3.19 -39.92
CA ASP A 187 12.90 4.53 -39.36
C ASP A 187 11.66 5.43 -39.44
N ALA A 188 10.97 5.41 -40.59
CA ALA A 188 9.75 6.16 -40.84
C ALA A 188 8.58 5.67 -39.96
N LYS A 189 8.43 4.35 -39.78
CA LYS A 189 7.41 3.77 -38.91
C LYS A 189 7.60 4.15 -37.45
N ALA A 190 8.83 4.04 -36.92
CA ALA A 190 9.12 4.44 -35.54
C ALA A 190 8.84 5.94 -35.31
N ARG A 191 9.16 6.81 -36.30
CA ARG A 191 8.81 8.24 -36.26
C ARG A 191 7.31 8.49 -36.36
N TYR A 192 6.60 7.78 -37.24
CA TYR A 192 5.14 7.83 -37.37
C TYR A 192 4.45 7.48 -36.05
N GLU A 193 4.79 6.32 -35.47
CA GLU A 193 4.17 5.83 -34.23
C GLU A 193 4.41 6.79 -33.06
N LYS A 194 5.63 7.34 -32.95
CA LYS A 194 5.96 8.35 -31.94
C LYS A 194 5.15 9.65 -32.12
N LEU A 195 5.19 10.24 -33.32
CA LEU A 195 4.54 11.52 -33.59
C LEU A 195 3.01 11.42 -33.55
N LEU A 196 2.45 10.26 -33.90
CA LEU A 196 1.03 9.97 -33.75
C LEU A 196 0.63 9.94 -32.28
N PHE A 197 1.41 9.26 -31.43
CA PHE A 197 1.20 9.22 -29.99
C PHE A 197 1.31 10.62 -29.35
N GLU A 198 2.38 11.37 -29.67
CA GLU A 198 2.61 12.73 -29.13
C GLU A 198 1.52 13.73 -29.56
N ASP A 199 0.99 13.61 -30.79
CA ASP A 199 -0.15 14.42 -31.28
C ASP A 199 -1.48 14.02 -30.62
N LYS A 200 -1.81 12.73 -30.64
CA LYS A 200 -3.12 12.21 -30.17
C LYS A 200 -3.26 12.19 -28.65
N THR A 201 -2.16 12.27 -27.91
CA THR A 201 -2.17 12.35 -26.43
C THR A 201 -1.60 13.66 -25.88
N LYS A 202 -1.49 14.70 -26.73
CA LYS A 202 -0.94 16.02 -26.39
C LYS A 202 -1.54 16.67 -25.14
N GLU A 203 -2.84 16.47 -24.92
CA GLU A 203 -3.57 16.98 -23.75
C GLU A 203 -3.26 16.24 -22.45
N LYS A 204 -2.72 15.01 -22.54
CA LYS A 204 -2.40 14.11 -21.41
C LYS A 204 -3.60 13.74 -20.52
N THR A 205 -4.82 13.90 -21.03
CA THR A 205 -6.08 13.55 -20.36
C THR A 205 -6.44 12.07 -20.53
N LEU A 206 -7.22 11.54 -19.59
CA LEU A 206 -7.86 10.22 -19.65
C LEU A 206 -8.72 10.06 -20.91
N ALA A 207 -9.38 11.13 -21.36
CA ALA A 207 -10.15 11.14 -22.60
C ALA A 207 -9.25 10.89 -23.82
N ALA A 208 -8.14 11.64 -23.95
CA ALA A 208 -7.18 11.46 -25.03
C ALA A 208 -6.54 10.05 -25.01
N TYR A 209 -6.15 9.57 -23.83
CA TYR A 209 -5.57 8.23 -23.66
C TYR A 209 -6.55 7.09 -23.99
N ARG A 210 -7.81 7.17 -23.55
CA ARG A 210 -8.87 6.21 -23.92
C ARG A 210 -9.11 6.20 -25.44
N SER A 211 -9.14 7.37 -26.06
CA SER A 211 -9.30 7.54 -27.51
C SER A 211 -8.12 6.97 -28.30
N PHE A 212 -6.90 7.08 -27.77
CA PHE A 212 -5.71 6.48 -28.39
C PHE A 212 -5.75 4.95 -28.40
N VAL A 213 -6.06 4.31 -27.25
CA VAL A 213 -6.08 2.83 -27.17
C VAL A 213 -7.22 2.22 -28.00
N SER A 214 -8.37 2.88 -28.11
CA SER A 214 -9.48 2.37 -28.93
C SER A 214 -9.23 2.50 -30.44
N GLN A 215 -8.49 3.52 -30.88
CA GLN A 215 -8.14 3.73 -32.29
C GLN A 215 -6.87 2.98 -32.73
N TYR A 216 -5.86 2.88 -31.85
CA TYR A 216 -4.52 2.36 -32.17
C TYR A 216 -4.07 1.24 -31.21
N PRO A 217 -4.87 0.19 -30.95
CA PRO A 217 -4.58 -0.82 -29.92
C PRO A 217 -3.24 -1.56 -30.15
N THR A 218 -2.80 -1.68 -31.40
CA THR A 218 -1.53 -2.34 -31.78
C THR A 218 -0.30 -1.41 -31.74
N SER A 219 -0.44 -0.18 -31.22
CA SER A 219 0.68 0.75 -31.07
C SER A 219 1.74 0.25 -30.08
N PRO A 220 3.04 0.47 -30.31
CA PRO A 220 4.07 0.23 -29.28
C PRO A 220 3.87 1.08 -28.01
N TYR A 221 3.10 2.17 -28.08
CA TYR A 221 2.78 3.01 -26.93
C TYR A 221 1.58 2.52 -26.10
N THR A 222 0.84 1.49 -26.54
CA THR A 222 -0.38 1.01 -25.86
C THR A 222 -0.13 0.63 -24.39
N GLU A 223 1.02 0.02 -24.06
CA GLU A 223 1.33 -0.34 -22.67
C GLU A 223 1.53 0.90 -21.77
N TYR A 224 2.30 1.88 -22.24
CA TYR A 224 2.49 3.16 -21.57
C TYR A 224 1.16 3.88 -21.38
N VAL A 225 0.29 3.87 -22.40
CA VAL A 225 -1.03 4.49 -22.31
C VAL A 225 -1.93 3.74 -21.32
N HIS A 226 -1.89 2.41 -21.24
CA HIS A 226 -2.59 1.68 -20.17
C HIS A 226 -2.08 2.02 -18.77
N GLN A 227 -0.78 2.33 -18.61
CA GLN A 227 -0.25 2.84 -17.34
C GLN A 227 -0.85 4.21 -17.01
N GLN A 228 -0.87 5.14 -17.98
CA GLN A 228 -1.46 6.48 -17.78
C GLN A 228 -2.97 6.41 -17.49
N ILE A 229 -3.72 5.53 -18.17
CA ILE A 229 -5.13 5.29 -17.88
C ILE A 229 -5.32 4.74 -16.46
N PHE A 230 -4.48 3.78 -16.03
CA PHE A 230 -4.52 3.25 -14.65
C PHE A 230 -4.27 4.36 -13.63
N GLU A 231 -3.13 5.05 -13.76
CA GLU A 231 -2.69 6.14 -12.89
C GLU A 231 -3.74 7.25 -12.71
N ILE A 232 -4.46 7.62 -13.76
CA ILE A 232 -5.52 8.66 -13.71
C ILE A 232 -6.83 8.08 -13.18
N MET A 233 -7.27 6.91 -13.68
CA MET A 233 -8.54 6.31 -13.24
C MET A 233 -8.56 5.94 -11.76
N THR A 234 -7.41 5.57 -11.19
CA THR A 234 -7.28 5.19 -9.78
C THR A 234 -6.62 6.30 -8.95
N ALA A 235 -6.59 7.54 -9.46
CA ALA A 235 -5.90 8.66 -8.82
C ALA A 235 -6.45 9.02 -7.43
N SER A 236 -7.71 8.68 -7.13
CA SER A 236 -8.33 8.91 -5.82
C SER A 236 -8.02 7.84 -4.78
N GLY A 237 -7.31 6.76 -5.13
CA GLY A 237 -7.06 5.58 -4.27
C GLY A 237 -8.29 4.71 -3.95
N GLN A 238 -9.47 5.32 -3.81
CA GLN A 238 -10.74 4.72 -3.39
C GLN A 238 -11.09 3.37 -4.09
N PRO A 239 -11.67 2.40 -3.37
CA PRO A 239 -12.00 1.07 -3.89
C PRO A 239 -12.80 1.06 -5.20
N GLU A 240 -13.79 1.95 -5.34
CA GLU A 240 -14.66 2.03 -6.52
C GLU A 240 -13.90 2.39 -7.80
N ALA A 241 -12.79 3.11 -7.66
CA ALA A 241 -11.92 3.50 -8.76
C ALA A 241 -11.08 2.31 -9.25
N LEU A 242 -10.48 1.57 -8.30
CA LEU A 242 -9.73 0.34 -8.56
C LEU A 242 -10.63 -0.77 -9.15
N LEU A 243 -11.81 -0.99 -8.57
CA LEU A 243 -12.82 -1.94 -9.05
C LEU A 243 -13.44 -1.55 -10.39
N ARG A 244 -13.46 -0.25 -10.74
CA ARG A 244 -13.87 0.23 -12.07
C ARG A 244 -12.78 -0.03 -13.10
N TYR A 245 -11.53 0.30 -12.81
CA TYR A 245 -10.40 -0.03 -13.68
C TYR A 245 -10.32 -1.54 -13.96
N MET A 246 -10.45 -2.39 -12.93
CA MET A 246 -10.44 -3.86 -13.09
C MET A 246 -11.56 -4.40 -13.98
N ARG A 247 -12.70 -3.71 -14.10
CA ARG A 247 -13.79 -4.09 -15.00
C ARG A 247 -13.58 -3.60 -16.43
N GLU A 248 -13.10 -2.36 -16.60
CA GLU A 248 -12.88 -1.76 -17.93
C GLU A 248 -11.59 -2.27 -18.61
N PHE A 249 -10.57 -2.67 -17.85
CA PHE A 249 -9.22 -3.01 -18.35
C PHE A 249 -8.69 -4.36 -17.81
N ALA A 250 -9.58 -5.33 -17.64
CA ALA A 250 -9.35 -6.62 -16.97
C ALA A 250 -8.13 -7.43 -17.47
N THR A 251 -7.73 -7.27 -18.73
CA THR A 251 -6.62 -8.01 -19.37
C THR A 251 -5.25 -7.37 -19.19
N THR A 252 -5.16 -6.15 -18.66
CA THR A 252 -3.88 -5.43 -18.52
C THR A 252 -3.07 -5.92 -17.30
N ARG A 253 -1.73 -5.76 -17.33
CA ARG A 253 -0.91 -6.03 -16.14
C ARG A 253 -1.29 -5.16 -14.94
N PHE A 254 -1.83 -3.97 -15.18
CA PHE A 254 -2.28 -3.04 -14.14
C PHE A 254 -3.57 -3.51 -13.43
N ALA A 255 -4.41 -4.34 -14.06
CA ALA A 255 -5.54 -4.96 -13.36
C ALA A 255 -5.07 -5.90 -12.23
N LYS A 256 -3.90 -6.54 -12.37
CA LYS A 256 -3.25 -7.29 -11.28
C LYS A 256 -2.70 -6.35 -10.19
N GLN A 257 -2.19 -5.18 -10.56
CA GLN A 257 -1.73 -4.17 -9.60
C GLN A 257 -2.89 -3.57 -8.79
N ALA A 258 -3.99 -3.18 -9.45
CA ALA A 258 -5.22 -2.72 -8.82
C ALA A 258 -5.78 -3.74 -7.81
N ARG A 259 -5.81 -5.03 -8.20
CA ARG A 259 -6.21 -6.14 -7.33
C ARG A 259 -5.30 -6.29 -6.10
N ASN A 260 -3.99 -6.11 -6.27
CA ASN A 260 -3.03 -6.20 -5.17
C ASN A 260 -3.19 -5.01 -4.19
N PHE A 261 -3.49 -3.80 -4.67
CA PHE A 261 -3.78 -2.65 -3.81
C PHE A 261 -5.06 -2.89 -2.99
N LEU A 262 -6.16 -3.29 -3.65
CA LEU A 262 -7.41 -3.66 -2.97
C LEU A 262 -7.20 -4.74 -1.91
N PHE A 263 -6.36 -5.75 -2.17
CA PHE A 263 -6.09 -6.80 -1.19
C PHE A 263 -5.50 -6.26 0.12
N HIS A 264 -4.52 -5.36 0.05
CA HIS A 264 -3.89 -4.83 1.27
C HIS A 264 -4.71 -3.74 1.94
N LEU A 265 -5.42 -2.91 1.16
CA LEU A 265 -6.31 -1.87 1.69
C LEU A 265 -7.41 -2.47 2.58
N TYR A 266 -8.13 -3.48 2.09
CA TYR A 266 -9.14 -4.19 2.88
C TYR A 266 -8.54 -5.01 4.04
N LYS A 267 -7.32 -5.56 3.90
CA LYS A 267 -6.59 -6.22 5.01
C LYS A 267 -6.28 -5.24 6.14
N GLU A 268 -5.98 -3.97 5.82
CA GLU A 268 -5.62 -2.94 6.80
C GLU A 268 -6.84 -2.37 7.53
N TRP A 269 -8.00 -2.34 6.86
CA TRP A 269 -9.30 -1.99 7.47
C TRP A 269 -9.99 -3.14 8.24
N ASP A 270 -9.44 -4.35 8.20
CA ASP A 270 -10.09 -5.61 8.68
C ASP A 270 -11.47 -5.87 8.04
N GLU A 271 -11.64 -5.48 6.77
CA GLU A 271 -12.89 -5.56 6.03
C GLU A 271 -12.97 -6.74 5.04
N GLN A 272 -14.20 -7.18 4.74
CA GLN A 272 -14.43 -8.29 3.81
C GLN A 272 -14.15 -7.89 2.34
N LEU A 273 -13.15 -8.53 1.75
CA LEU A 273 -12.75 -8.33 0.34
C LEU A 273 -13.92 -8.46 -0.66
N PRO A 274 -14.09 -7.50 -1.58
CA PRO A 274 -15.11 -7.57 -2.64
C PRO A 274 -14.94 -8.77 -3.59
N GLY A 275 -16.07 -9.26 -4.10
CA GLY A 275 -16.11 -10.36 -5.06
C GLY A 275 -15.28 -10.09 -6.33
N GLY A 276 -14.46 -11.07 -6.75
CA GLY A 276 -13.57 -10.94 -7.92
C GLY A 276 -12.19 -10.34 -7.63
N VAL A 277 -11.95 -9.81 -6.41
CA VAL A 277 -10.60 -9.43 -5.95
C VAL A 277 -9.80 -10.67 -5.57
N LEU A 278 -10.37 -11.58 -4.78
CA LEU A 278 -9.68 -12.73 -4.17
C LEU A 278 -9.43 -13.90 -5.16
N THR A 279 -8.34 -13.80 -5.91
CA THR A 279 -7.77 -14.89 -6.76
C THR A 279 -6.97 -15.92 -5.96
N ASP A 280 -6.75 -17.11 -6.51
CA ASP A 280 -6.05 -18.22 -5.82
C ASP A 280 -4.64 -17.86 -5.31
N SER A 281 -3.89 -17.05 -6.06
CA SER A 281 -2.60 -16.52 -5.59
C SER A 281 -2.70 -15.66 -4.33
N LEU A 282 -3.82 -14.93 -4.15
CA LEU A 282 -4.08 -14.12 -2.96
C LEU A 282 -4.68 -14.94 -1.82
N ARG A 283 -5.47 -15.98 -2.11
CA ARG A 283 -5.90 -16.99 -1.12
C ARG A 283 -4.69 -17.66 -0.48
N ASN A 284 -3.70 -18.05 -1.30
CA ASN A 284 -2.45 -18.62 -0.84
C ASN A 284 -1.65 -17.65 0.05
N VAL A 285 -1.58 -16.36 -0.30
CA VAL A 285 -0.96 -15.32 0.55
C VAL A 285 -1.70 -15.20 1.89
N GLN A 286 -3.02 -15.06 1.87
CA GLN A 286 -3.85 -14.96 3.09
C GLN A 286 -3.69 -16.18 4.01
N GLN A 287 -3.66 -17.40 3.45
CA GLN A 287 -3.45 -18.64 4.20
C GLN A 287 -2.03 -18.72 4.80
N ILE A 288 -1.02 -18.23 4.09
CA ILE A 288 0.38 -18.16 4.53
C ILE A 288 0.60 -17.14 5.65
N GLU A 289 -0.15 -16.03 5.63
CA GLU A 289 -0.07 -14.94 6.63
C GLU A 289 -0.84 -15.27 7.92
N GLN A 290 -1.90 -16.10 7.85
CA GLN A 290 -2.66 -16.52 9.04
C GLN A 290 -1.90 -17.45 9.99
N GLN A 291 -0.91 -18.19 9.48
CA GLN A 291 -0.09 -19.13 10.27
C GLN A 291 1.21 -18.45 10.66
N PHE A 292 1.66 -18.60 11.92
CA PHE A 292 3.06 -18.28 12.21
C PHE A 292 3.99 -19.37 11.67
N TRP A 293 5.23 -18.99 11.40
CA TRP A 293 6.27 -19.87 10.88
C TRP A 293 7.38 -20.08 11.91
N VAL A 294 8.15 -21.14 11.76
CA VAL A 294 9.27 -21.49 12.64
C VAL A 294 10.47 -21.85 11.76
N PRO A 295 11.69 -21.37 12.05
CA PRO A 295 12.87 -21.77 11.32
C PRO A 295 13.18 -23.26 11.51
N PHE A 296 13.74 -23.88 10.48
CA PHE A 296 14.37 -25.18 10.58
C PHE A 296 15.72 -25.16 9.87
N PHE A 297 16.64 -25.99 10.33
CA PHE A 297 17.96 -26.12 9.77
C PHE A 297 18.09 -27.43 8.98
N LYS A 298 18.81 -27.41 7.85
CA LYS A 298 18.98 -28.55 6.93
C LYS A 298 20.12 -28.28 5.95
N ASN A 299 21.11 -29.17 5.90
CA ASN A 299 22.26 -29.08 4.98
C ASN A 299 23.04 -27.77 5.13
N GLY A 300 23.26 -27.28 6.37
CA GLY A 300 23.99 -26.03 6.61
C GLY A 300 23.22 -24.73 6.37
N LEU A 301 21.93 -24.79 6.02
CA LEU A 301 21.08 -23.64 5.67
C LEU A 301 19.74 -23.63 6.41
N PHE A 302 19.21 -22.43 6.65
CA PHE A 302 17.89 -22.19 7.21
C PHE A 302 16.79 -22.20 6.15
N GLY A 303 15.64 -22.76 6.53
CA GLY A 303 14.34 -22.61 5.88
C GLY A 303 13.24 -22.38 6.92
N PHE A 304 11.97 -22.36 6.50
CA PHE A 304 10.82 -22.18 7.41
C PHE A 304 9.77 -23.29 7.26
N ILE A 305 9.24 -23.76 8.40
CA ILE A 305 8.07 -24.63 8.49
C ILE A 305 6.86 -23.87 9.04
N ASN A 306 5.66 -24.37 8.76
CA ASN A 306 4.44 -23.93 9.42
C ASN A 306 4.05 -24.81 10.62
N GLN A 307 2.94 -24.46 11.27
CA GLN A 307 2.32 -25.20 12.40
C GLN A 307 1.91 -26.65 12.09
N GLN A 308 1.96 -27.11 10.83
CA GLN A 308 1.75 -28.51 10.45
C GLN A 308 3.08 -29.25 10.15
N GLY A 309 4.23 -28.62 10.37
CA GLY A 309 5.55 -29.20 10.11
C GLY A 309 5.97 -29.20 8.63
N HIS A 310 5.14 -28.66 7.74
CA HIS A 310 5.38 -28.59 6.31
C HIS A 310 6.37 -27.47 5.97
N GLU A 311 7.34 -27.73 5.09
CA GLU A 311 8.31 -26.73 4.61
C GLU A 311 7.59 -25.71 3.71
N VAL A 312 7.55 -24.45 4.15
CA VAL A 312 6.86 -23.32 3.49
C VAL A 312 7.82 -22.33 2.84
N LEU A 313 9.06 -22.25 3.34
CA LEU A 313 10.22 -21.86 2.56
C LEU A 313 11.28 -22.97 2.68
N PRO A 314 11.83 -23.48 1.56
CA PRO A 314 12.88 -24.50 1.60
C PRO A 314 14.18 -23.93 2.19
N ALA A 315 15.01 -24.80 2.76
CA ALA A 315 16.31 -24.42 3.31
C ALA A 315 17.21 -23.84 2.21
N ARG A 316 17.57 -22.55 2.34
CA ARG A 316 18.31 -21.78 1.32
C ARG A 316 19.00 -20.50 1.82
N PHE A 317 18.90 -20.18 3.12
CA PHE A 317 19.40 -18.94 3.71
C PHE A 317 20.56 -19.26 4.68
N ASP A 318 21.58 -18.42 4.73
CA ASP A 318 22.76 -18.63 5.58
C ASP A 318 22.42 -18.50 7.08
N ASP A 319 21.44 -17.65 7.39
CA ASP A 319 21.11 -17.19 8.75
C ASP A 319 19.66 -16.68 8.85
N VAL A 320 19.18 -16.53 10.09
CA VAL A 320 17.89 -15.88 10.42
C VAL A 320 18.07 -14.96 11.63
N GLU A 321 17.24 -13.92 11.74
CA GLU A 321 17.20 -13.05 12.93
C GLU A 321 17.01 -13.86 14.21
N GLU A 322 17.64 -13.43 15.31
CA GLU A 322 17.61 -14.19 16.57
C GLU A 322 16.18 -14.31 17.13
N GLU A 323 15.39 -13.24 17.03
CA GLU A 323 13.96 -13.20 17.36
C GLU A 323 13.15 -14.31 16.66
N TYR A 324 13.51 -14.66 15.42
CA TYR A 324 12.84 -15.71 14.65
C TYR A 324 13.15 -17.12 15.16
N LYS A 325 14.23 -17.30 15.94
CA LYS A 325 14.55 -18.55 16.64
C LYS A 325 13.80 -18.64 17.97
N CYS A 326 13.61 -17.48 18.60
CA CYS A 326 12.99 -17.35 19.91
C CYS A 326 11.44 -17.41 19.86
N GLU A 327 10.78 -16.95 18.79
CA GLU A 327 9.32 -17.10 18.64
C GLU A 327 8.81 -17.32 17.20
N GLY A 328 7.53 -17.66 17.09
CA GLY A 328 6.86 -17.99 15.82
C GLY A 328 6.61 -16.77 14.93
N VAL A 329 7.36 -16.68 13.83
CA VAL A 329 7.42 -15.55 12.88
C VAL A 329 6.06 -15.26 12.21
N ARG A 330 5.53 -14.07 12.49
CA ARG A 330 4.24 -13.57 11.95
C ARG A 330 4.37 -12.49 10.87
N ASP A 331 5.57 -12.01 10.57
CA ASP A 331 5.77 -10.89 9.65
C ASP A 331 5.28 -11.15 8.21
N ASP A 332 4.61 -10.17 7.61
CA ASP A 332 4.29 -10.13 6.16
C ASP A 332 5.56 -10.15 5.29
N VAL A 333 6.68 -9.65 5.82
CA VAL A 333 7.98 -9.52 5.15
C VAL A 333 9.09 -9.92 6.13
N LEU A 334 9.86 -10.94 5.76
CA LEU A 334 10.97 -11.45 6.55
C LEU A 334 12.21 -10.56 6.38
N SER A 335 12.86 -10.20 7.48
CA SER A 335 14.27 -9.78 7.47
C SER A 335 15.15 -11.02 7.41
N LEU A 336 16.10 -11.05 6.47
CA LEU A 336 17.08 -12.12 6.32
C LEU A 336 18.41 -11.52 5.87
N LYS A 337 19.51 -12.24 6.14
CA LYS A 337 20.89 -11.78 5.88
C LYS A 337 21.15 -11.42 4.42
N GLU A 338 20.48 -12.08 3.49
CA GLU A 338 20.58 -11.80 2.05
C GLU A 338 19.67 -10.64 1.61
N GLY A 339 18.80 -10.10 2.47
CA GLY A 339 17.87 -9.01 2.22
C GLY A 339 16.42 -9.32 2.62
N TRP A 340 15.49 -8.46 2.24
CA TRP A 340 14.08 -8.57 2.62
C TRP A 340 13.30 -9.47 1.66
N PHE A 341 12.46 -10.36 2.18
CA PHE A 341 11.66 -11.29 1.39
C PHE A 341 10.19 -11.33 1.81
N SER A 342 9.26 -11.44 0.87
CA SER A 342 7.87 -11.78 1.19
C SER A 342 7.76 -13.20 1.76
N ARG A 343 6.66 -13.50 2.47
CA ARG A 343 6.25 -14.88 2.80
C ARG A 343 5.93 -15.76 1.57
N THR A 344 6.13 -15.27 0.34
CA THR A 344 6.12 -16.07 -0.90
C THR A 344 7.51 -16.31 -1.47
N GLY A 345 8.57 -16.00 -0.70
CA GLY A 345 9.97 -16.21 -1.07
C GLY A 345 10.50 -15.26 -2.13
N LYS A 346 9.74 -14.23 -2.52
CA LYS A 346 10.17 -13.18 -3.45
C LYS A 346 11.00 -12.14 -2.71
N LYS A 347 12.22 -11.88 -3.19
CA LYS A 347 13.06 -10.78 -2.69
C LYS A 347 12.42 -9.43 -3.02
N LEU A 348 12.33 -8.56 -2.02
CA LEU A 348 11.77 -7.21 -2.11
C LEU A 348 12.85 -6.13 -2.12
N ALA A 349 13.93 -6.32 -1.34
CA ALA A 349 15.01 -5.34 -1.19
C ALA A 349 16.37 -6.01 -0.84
N PRO A 350 17.51 -5.33 -1.08
CA PRO A 350 18.82 -5.76 -0.56
C PRO A 350 18.92 -5.57 0.98
N PRO A 351 19.89 -6.22 1.66
CA PRO A 351 20.08 -6.09 3.11
C PRO A 351 20.67 -4.72 3.51
N THR A 352 21.17 -3.94 2.56
CA THR A 352 21.63 -2.56 2.76
C THR A 352 20.50 -1.54 2.87
N ALA A 353 19.25 -1.96 2.65
CA ALA A 353 18.07 -1.12 2.82
C ALA A 353 17.39 -1.42 4.16
N VAL A 354 16.95 -0.38 4.87
CA VAL A 354 15.99 -0.49 5.98
C VAL A 354 14.59 -0.45 5.37
N LEU A 355 13.72 -1.37 5.79
CA LEU A 355 12.35 -1.51 5.29
C LEU A 355 11.35 -1.08 6.37
N THR A 356 10.43 -0.17 6.04
CA THR A 356 9.36 0.27 6.94
C THR A 356 8.00 0.25 6.25
N THR A 357 6.97 -0.29 6.92
CA THR A 357 5.58 -0.22 6.42
C THR A 357 5.01 1.16 6.73
N ILE A 358 4.37 1.81 5.75
CA ILE A 358 3.84 3.18 5.90
C ILE A 358 2.30 3.28 5.84
N GLY A 359 1.61 2.15 5.66
CA GLY A 359 0.16 2.05 5.48
C GLY A 359 -0.26 1.66 4.06
N SER A 360 -1.53 1.30 3.90
CA SER A 360 -2.20 0.76 2.70
C SER A 360 -1.41 -0.32 1.94
N GLY A 361 -0.62 -1.13 2.64
CA GLY A 361 0.30 -2.12 2.03
C GLY A 361 1.56 -1.58 1.35
N PHE A 362 1.91 -0.30 1.54
CA PHE A 362 3.13 0.31 1.01
C PHE A 362 4.32 0.18 1.97
N LEU A 363 5.51 -0.01 1.39
CA LEU A 363 6.78 -0.19 2.08
C LEU A 363 7.79 0.85 1.58
N GLN A 364 8.32 1.64 2.50
CA GLN A 364 9.48 2.48 2.25
C GLN A 364 10.76 1.63 2.34
N LEU A 365 11.67 1.84 1.39
CA LEU A 365 13.02 1.27 1.37
C LEU A 365 14.04 2.40 1.50
N THR A 366 14.73 2.49 2.63
CA THR A 366 15.73 3.54 2.92
C THR A 366 17.14 2.97 2.86
N THR A 367 17.98 3.50 1.96
CA THR A 367 19.41 3.18 1.86
C THR A 367 20.22 4.46 2.06
N GLY A 368 20.92 4.57 3.19
CA GLY A 368 21.50 5.85 3.63
C GLY A 368 20.40 6.91 3.84
N GLU A 369 20.61 8.12 3.34
CA GLU A 369 19.59 9.20 3.36
C GLU A 369 18.48 9.03 2.29
N CYS A 370 18.54 7.98 1.46
CA CYS A 370 17.68 7.84 0.29
C CYS A 370 16.54 6.83 0.51
N ALA A 371 15.32 7.34 0.68
CA ALA A 371 14.08 6.57 0.65
C ALA A 371 13.53 6.42 -0.78
N THR A 372 13.06 5.22 -1.11
CA THR A 372 12.21 4.89 -2.28
C THR A 372 10.98 4.13 -1.81
N LEU A 373 9.95 3.97 -2.66
CA LEU A 373 8.69 3.33 -2.30
C LEU A 373 8.33 2.14 -3.19
N ILE A 374 8.01 1.02 -2.56
CA ILE A 374 7.40 -0.17 -3.18
C ILE A 374 6.06 -0.49 -2.50
N HIS A 375 5.27 -1.37 -3.10
CA HIS A 375 4.11 -2.01 -2.48
C HIS A 375 4.42 -3.47 -2.11
N LYS A 376 3.79 -4.05 -1.08
CA LYS A 376 4.03 -5.42 -0.53
C LYS A 376 4.06 -6.54 -1.58
N SER A 377 3.39 -6.37 -2.72
CA SER A 377 3.51 -7.26 -3.89
C SER A 377 4.90 -7.24 -4.59
N GLY A 378 5.84 -6.41 -4.11
CA GLY A 378 7.11 -6.09 -4.74
C GLY A 378 6.92 -5.40 -6.09
N ALA A 379 6.08 -4.38 -6.15
CA ALA A 379 5.95 -3.49 -7.30
C ALA A 379 6.55 -2.11 -6.92
N PRO A 380 7.44 -1.52 -7.75
CA PRO A 380 7.95 -0.16 -7.50
C PRO A 380 6.85 0.87 -7.73
N ILE A 381 6.82 1.90 -6.89
CA ILE A 381 5.77 2.95 -6.88
C ILE A 381 6.41 4.32 -7.06
N VAL A 382 7.41 4.66 -6.24
CA VAL A 382 8.23 5.87 -6.38
C VAL A 382 9.70 5.47 -6.34
N SER A 383 10.37 5.53 -7.50
CA SER A 383 11.80 5.25 -7.62
C SER A 383 12.68 6.48 -7.38
N ASP A 384 12.08 7.68 -7.37
CA ASP A 384 12.79 8.91 -7.05
C ASP A 384 13.16 8.98 -5.56
N CYS A 385 14.39 9.41 -5.30
CA CYS A 385 14.96 9.50 -3.95
C CYS A 385 14.29 10.61 -3.11
N HIS A 386 13.77 10.27 -1.93
CA HIS A 386 13.19 11.18 -0.95
C HIS A 386 13.83 10.95 0.44
N GLU A 387 13.53 11.80 1.42
CA GLU A 387 13.96 11.60 2.83
C GLU A 387 13.10 10.53 3.52
N ARG A 388 11.78 10.60 3.31
CA ARG A 388 10.76 9.68 3.83
C ARG A 388 9.45 9.81 3.05
N PHE A 389 8.56 8.85 3.24
CA PHE A 389 7.18 8.86 2.75
C PHE A 389 6.15 8.86 3.90
N ALA A 390 4.90 9.12 3.57
CA ALA A 390 3.71 8.91 4.40
C ALA A 390 2.48 8.65 3.50
N ILE A 391 1.42 8.05 4.05
CA ILE A 391 0.10 7.96 3.41
C ILE A 391 -0.79 9.10 3.92
N ALA A 392 -1.68 9.60 3.06
CA ALA A 392 -2.70 10.59 3.42
C ALA A 392 -4.10 10.15 2.93
N GLY A 393 -5.04 9.96 3.88
CA GLY A 393 -6.43 9.58 3.65
C GLY A 393 -6.62 8.30 2.84
N ASP A 394 -5.72 7.33 3.03
CA ASP A 394 -5.61 6.06 2.29
C ASP A 394 -5.67 6.19 0.75
N SER A 395 -5.37 7.40 0.24
CA SER A 395 -5.64 7.80 -1.14
C SER A 395 -4.40 8.32 -1.86
N PHE A 396 -3.44 8.87 -1.11
CA PHE A 396 -2.25 9.50 -1.66
C PHE A 396 -0.99 9.15 -0.87
N VAL A 397 0.14 9.18 -1.57
CA VAL A 397 1.49 9.07 -1.02
C VAL A 397 2.12 10.47 -0.96
N VAL A 398 2.77 10.79 0.15
CA VAL A 398 3.47 12.07 0.36
C VAL A 398 4.95 11.78 0.58
N GLY A 399 5.79 12.08 -0.42
CA GLY A 399 7.25 12.02 -0.30
C GLY A 399 7.80 13.36 0.17
N TYR A 400 8.74 13.37 1.13
CA TYR A 400 9.33 14.60 1.67
C TYR A 400 10.77 14.76 1.20
N LYS A 401 11.16 15.98 0.80
CA LYS A 401 12.49 16.27 0.24
C LYS A 401 12.82 17.77 0.34
N ASN A 402 13.98 18.11 0.89
CA ASN A 402 14.48 19.49 1.05
C ASN A 402 13.45 20.44 1.70
N LYS A 403 12.73 19.96 2.73
CA LYS A 403 11.61 20.67 3.41
C LYS A 403 10.39 20.98 2.51
N GLN A 404 10.33 20.42 1.31
CA GLN A 404 9.14 20.39 0.46
C GLN A 404 8.48 19.01 0.52
N ALA A 405 7.25 18.92 0.05
CA ALA A 405 6.56 17.65 -0.17
C ALA A 405 6.19 17.46 -1.64
N ASN A 406 6.29 16.23 -2.10
CA ASN A 406 5.86 15.77 -3.41
C ASN A 406 4.68 14.81 -3.20
N LEU A 407 3.54 15.12 -3.81
CA LEU A 407 2.32 14.34 -3.71
C LEU A 407 2.23 13.36 -4.88
N PHE A 408 1.84 12.12 -4.60
CA PHE A 408 1.64 11.08 -5.60
C PHE A 408 0.31 10.34 -5.37
N THR A 409 -0.29 9.79 -6.43
CA THR A 409 -1.36 8.80 -6.29
C THR A 409 -0.78 7.47 -5.76
N LEU A 410 -1.63 6.57 -5.23
CA LEU A 410 -1.21 5.20 -4.86
C LEU A 410 -0.54 4.43 -6.02
N ALA A 411 -0.79 4.82 -7.27
CA ALA A 411 -0.17 4.23 -8.46
C ALA A 411 1.22 4.81 -8.80
N GLY A 412 1.70 5.83 -8.07
CA GLY A 412 3.00 6.49 -8.28
C GLY A 412 2.97 7.73 -9.17
N ARG A 413 1.79 8.17 -9.65
CA ARG A 413 1.68 9.36 -10.51
C ARG A 413 1.89 10.64 -9.69
N PRO A 414 2.86 11.52 -10.03
CA PRO A 414 3.05 12.78 -9.31
C PRO A 414 1.90 13.77 -9.57
N LEU A 415 1.49 14.47 -8.53
CA LEU A 415 0.44 15.51 -8.54
C LEU A 415 1.07 16.86 -8.22
N SER A 416 1.25 17.70 -9.25
CA SER A 416 2.01 18.95 -9.17
C SER A 416 1.27 20.07 -8.42
N ILE A 417 1.69 20.37 -7.19
CA ILE A 417 1.19 21.50 -6.40
C ILE A 417 2.38 22.43 -6.05
N ALA A 418 2.35 23.67 -6.54
CA ALA A 418 3.47 24.61 -6.39
C ALA A 418 3.63 25.09 -4.93
N GLY A 419 4.82 24.94 -4.35
CA GLY A 419 5.12 25.36 -2.97
C GLY A 419 4.51 24.46 -1.88
N LEU A 420 4.23 23.19 -2.22
CA LEU A 420 3.72 22.19 -1.29
C LEU A 420 4.76 21.84 -0.21
N THR A 421 4.29 21.78 1.05
CA THR A 421 5.14 21.51 2.22
C THR A 421 4.68 20.31 3.05
N ASP A 422 3.39 20.00 3.06
CA ASP A 422 2.83 18.85 3.76
C ASP A 422 1.43 18.50 3.20
N VAL A 423 1.04 17.23 3.26
CA VAL A 423 -0.35 16.78 3.04
C VAL A 423 -0.63 15.72 4.09
N ARG A 424 -1.80 15.81 4.75
CA ARG A 424 -2.24 14.84 5.75
C ARG A 424 -3.76 14.74 5.75
N GLU A 425 -4.29 13.77 6.49
CA GLU A 425 -5.70 13.74 6.87
C GLU A 425 -5.91 14.31 8.29
N ILE A 426 -7.07 14.93 8.52
CA ILE A 426 -7.59 15.28 9.85
C ILE A 426 -9.12 15.10 9.81
N GLU A 427 -9.70 14.25 10.66
CA GLU A 427 -11.15 14.02 10.79
C GLU A 427 -11.85 13.76 9.43
N ASP A 428 -11.37 12.75 8.69
CA ASP A 428 -11.86 12.31 7.38
C ASP A 428 -11.75 13.38 6.26
N VAL A 429 -10.85 14.38 6.42
CA VAL A 429 -10.59 15.46 5.44
C VAL A 429 -9.11 15.58 5.11
N LEU A 430 -8.78 15.70 3.82
CA LEU A 430 -7.42 15.99 3.37
C LEU A 430 -7.09 17.48 3.54
N VAL A 431 -5.95 17.72 4.19
CA VAL A 431 -5.42 19.05 4.52
C VAL A 431 -4.09 19.25 3.81
N ILE A 432 -4.12 20.06 2.76
CA ILE A 432 -2.94 20.42 1.94
C ILE A 432 -2.29 21.67 2.54
N THR A 433 -1.02 21.58 2.94
CA THR A 433 -0.27 22.71 3.51
C THR A 433 0.76 23.23 2.52
N ARG A 434 0.62 24.50 2.13
CA ARG A 434 1.40 25.18 1.10
C ARG A 434 1.60 26.65 1.50
N LEU A 435 2.84 27.13 1.44
CA LEU A 435 3.20 28.51 1.81
C LEU A 435 2.68 28.96 3.19
N GLY A 436 2.58 28.03 4.15
CA GLY A 436 2.06 28.29 5.50
C GLY A 436 0.53 28.37 5.62
N LYS A 437 -0.22 28.22 4.52
CA LYS A 437 -1.69 28.11 4.53
C LYS A 437 -2.12 26.64 4.46
N LYS A 438 -3.29 26.34 5.02
CA LYS A 438 -3.95 25.02 4.96
C LYS A 438 -5.17 25.09 4.05
N ILE A 439 -5.29 24.17 3.10
CA ILE A 439 -6.41 24.05 2.15
C ILE A 439 -7.17 22.76 2.46
N LEU A 440 -8.49 22.84 2.66
CA LEU A 440 -9.34 21.67 2.89
C LEU A 440 -9.92 21.15 1.57
N VAL A 441 -9.71 19.87 1.29
CA VAL A 441 -10.13 19.23 0.03
C VAL A 441 -10.59 17.79 0.25
N THR A 442 -11.39 17.29 -0.68
CA THR A 442 -11.74 15.86 -0.80
C THR A 442 -10.73 15.10 -1.67
N ALA A 443 -10.62 13.79 -1.49
CA ALA A 443 -9.81 12.94 -2.36
C ALA A 443 -10.17 13.08 -3.85
N THR A 444 -11.44 13.35 -4.18
CA THR A 444 -11.90 13.58 -5.56
C THR A 444 -11.36 14.89 -6.16
N GLN A 445 -11.32 15.99 -5.39
CA GLN A 445 -10.71 17.25 -5.84
C GLN A 445 -9.20 17.10 -6.07
N VAL A 446 -8.50 16.34 -5.23
CA VAL A 446 -7.06 16.06 -5.40
C VAL A 446 -6.81 15.12 -6.60
N ALA A 447 -7.64 14.09 -6.78
CA ALA A 447 -7.53 13.16 -7.89
C ALA A 447 -7.70 13.84 -9.27
N ALA A 448 -8.47 14.92 -9.35
CA ALA A 448 -8.67 15.68 -10.58
C ALA A 448 -7.36 16.30 -11.14
N LEU A 449 -6.36 16.53 -10.28
CA LEU A 449 -5.00 16.95 -10.69
C LEU A 449 -4.35 15.94 -11.66
N ALA A 450 -4.67 14.65 -11.52
CA ALA A 450 -4.10 13.61 -12.38
C ALA A 450 -4.53 13.75 -13.85
N ASP A 451 -5.74 14.31 -14.07
CA ASP A 451 -6.35 14.57 -15.38
C ASP A 451 -6.19 16.04 -15.82
N GLY A 452 -5.24 16.77 -15.21
CA GLY A 452 -4.86 18.14 -15.58
C GLY A 452 -5.80 19.25 -15.10
N GLN A 453 -6.80 18.95 -14.26
CA GLN A 453 -7.63 19.97 -13.63
C GLN A 453 -6.85 20.75 -12.56
N PRO A 454 -7.17 22.03 -12.28
CA PRO A 454 -6.58 22.77 -11.16
C PRO A 454 -7.09 22.27 -9.80
N LEU A 455 -6.33 22.56 -8.74
CA LEU A 455 -6.79 22.34 -7.37
C LEU A 455 -7.92 23.32 -7.02
N ASP A 456 -8.89 22.85 -6.24
CA ASP A 456 -9.89 23.71 -5.62
C ASP A 456 -9.28 24.44 -4.41
N GLU A 457 -9.11 25.76 -4.53
CA GLU A 457 -8.55 26.62 -3.48
C GLU A 457 -9.61 27.53 -2.84
N THR A 458 -10.88 27.08 -2.77
CA THR A 458 -11.96 27.86 -2.14
C THR A 458 -11.91 27.86 -0.60
N LEU A 459 -11.32 26.84 0.02
CA LEU A 459 -11.36 26.60 1.47
C LEU A 459 -9.98 26.69 2.12
N VAL A 460 -9.46 27.93 2.20
CA VAL A 460 -8.10 28.25 2.67
C VAL A 460 -8.11 28.92 4.05
N PHE A 461 -7.28 28.41 4.95
CA PHE A 461 -7.19 28.79 6.36
C PHE A 461 -5.73 29.00 6.81
N ASP A 462 -5.54 29.69 7.92
CA ASP A 462 -4.25 29.73 8.63
C ASP A 462 -4.04 28.46 9.46
N ASP A 463 -5.11 28.01 10.13
CA ASP A 463 -5.07 26.82 10.97
C ASP A 463 -6.34 25.97 10.86
N VAL A 464 -6.14 24.67 11.08
CA VAL A 464 -7.12 23.59 11.02
C VAL A 464 -6.72 22.61 12.11
N GLN A 465 -7.64 22.30 13.01
CA GLN A 465 -7.47 21.40 14.15
C GLN A 465 -8.68 20.46 14.27
N PRO A 466 -8.52 19.21 14.73
CA PRO A 466 -9.64 18.36 15.11
C PRO A 466 -10.40 18.98 16.29
N LEU A 467 -11.72 18.81 16.32
CA LEU A 467 -12.60 19.35 17.37
C LEU A 467 -13.44 18.26 18.05
N ALA A 468 -14.01 17.37 17.23
CA ALA A 468 -14.70 16.14 17.60
C ALA A 468 -14.80 15.26 16.35
N LYS A 469 -15.27 14.00 16.46
CA LYS A 469 -15.32 13.07 15.31
C LYS A 469 -16.02 13.69 14.10
N GLY A 470 -15.29 13.82 12.99
CA GLY A 470 -15.78 14.38 11.72
C GLY A 470 -16.06 15.90 11.75
N LEU A 471 -15.54 16.62 12.75
CA LEU A 471 -15.65 18.07 12.92
C LEU A 471 -14.27 18.73 13.11
N LEU A 472 -13.99 19.73 12.28
CA LEU A 472 -12.78 20.53 12.28
C LEU A 472 -13.04 21.95 12.79
N ARG A 473 -12.19 22.44 13.69
CA ARG A 473 -12.08 23.88 13.97
C ARG A 473 -11.14 24.50 12.94
N VAL A 474 -11.63 25.52 12.24
CA VAL A 474 -10.88 26.26 11.21
C VAL A 474 -10.70 27.71 11.63
N ARG A 475 -9.57 28.32 11.26
CA ARG A 475 -9.20 29.68 11.65
C ARG A 475 -8.56 30.47 10.51
N ASN A 476 -8.94 31.73 10.38
CA ASN A 476 -8.33 32.68 9.45
C ASN A 476 -8.17 34.05 10.17
N GLY A 477 -6.94 34.41 10.54
CA GLY A 477 -6.60 35.57 11.35
C GLY A 477 -7.25 35.57 12.74
N VAL A 478 -8.31 36.36 12.88
CA VAL A 478 -9.13 36.53 14.10
C VAL A 478 -10.54 35.94 13.95
N LEU A 479 -10.80 35.22 12.86
CA LEU A 479 -12.07 34.54 12.61
C LEU A 479 -11.90 33.05 12.90
N GLU A 480 -12.89 32.47 13.58
CA GLU A 480 -12.96 31.03 13.87
C GLU A 480 -14.28 30.47 13.33
N GLY A 481 -14.30 29.18 13.02
CA GLY A 481 -15.50 28.46 12.59
C GLY A 481 -15.35 26.96 12.79
N VAL A 482 -16.44 26.23 12.56
CA VAL A 482 -16.46 24.76 12.59
C VAL A 482 -16.96 24.24 11.27
N MET A 483 -16.23 23.30 10.66
CA MET A 483 -16.62 22.58 9.46
C MET A 483 -16.77 21.09 9.75
N ASN A 484 -17.56 20.39 8.94
CA ASN A 484 -17.64 18.93 8.97
C ASN A 484 -16.84 18.28 7.83
N ALA A 485 -16.69 16.96 7.88
CA ALA A 485 -16.01 16.18 6.84
C ALA A 485 -16.55 16.37 5.42
N HIS A 486 -17.79 16.83 5.27
CA HIS A 486 -18.41 17.16 3.97
C HIS A 486 -18.10 18.59 3.50
N LEU A 487 -17.07 19.22 4.06
CA LEU A 487 -16.60 20.58 3.79
C LEU A 487 -17.68 21.68 3.95
N LYS A 488 -18.65 21.47 4.85
CA LYS A 488 -19.72 22.45 5.15
C LYS A 488 -19.52 23.05 6.54
N PHE A 489 -19.71 24.37 6.65
CA PHE A 489 -19.72 25.06 7.94
C PHE A 489 -20.92 24.64 8.79
N VAL A 490 -20.63 24.15 9.99
CA VAL A 490 -21.58 23.94 11.10
C VAL A 490 -21.67 25.20 11.95
N ILE A 491 -20.55 25.90 12.15
CA ILE A 491 -20.49 27.26 12.68
C ILE A 491 -19.73 28.12 11.65
N PRO A 492 -20.35 29.17 11.06
CA PRO A 492 -19.70 30.03 10.08
C PRO A 492 -18.42 30.69 10.61
N LEU A 493 -17.46 30.91 9.71
CA LEU A 493 -16.20 31.61 9.98
C LEU A 493 -16.46 33.09 10.35
N ASP A 494 -16.31 33.44 11.62
CA ASP A 494 -16.75 34.73 12.19
C ASP A 494 -15.87 35.13 13.41
N ARG A 495 -15.94 36.39 13.85
CA ARG A 495 -15.18 36.91 14.99
C ARG A 495 -15.79 36.45 16.32
N HIS A 496 -15.38 35.28 16.78
CA HIS A 496 -15.69 34.71 18.08
C HIS A 496 -14.55 33.78 18.53
N THR A 497 -14.61 33.28 19.77
CA THR A 497 -13.68 32.25 20.26
C THR A 497 -14.43 30.95 20.50
N LEU A 498 -13.92 29.85 19.97
CA LEU A 498 -14.45 28.51 20.19
C LEU A 498 -13.68 27.78 21.30
N VAL A 499 -14.39 27.34 22.33
CA VAL A 499 -13.83 26.56 23.45
C VAL A 499 -14.58 25.25 23.59
N GLN A 500 -13.92 24.15 23.27
CA GLN A 500 -14.45 22.81 23.49
C GLN A 500 -14.40 22.45 24.98
N THR A 501 -15.50 21.94 25.52
CA THR A 501 -15.58 21.35 26.87
C THR A 501 -15.93 19.86 26.77
N PRO A 502 -15.86 19.07 27.86
CA PRO A 502 -16.19 17.64 27.81
C PRO A 502 -17.64 17.30 27.43
N TYR A 503 -18.54 18.29 27.33
CA TYR A 503 -19.97 18.09 27.06
C TYR A 503 -20.56 19.01 25.99
N ALA A 504 -19.88 20.12 25.66
CA ALA A 504 -20.43 21.19 24.86
C ALA A 504 -19.34 22.02 24.18
N LEU A 505 -19.65 22.61 23.04
CA LEU A 505 -18.83 23.63 22.41
C LEU A 505 -19.36 25.01 22.82
N LEU A 506 -18.50 25.84 23.40
CA LEU A 506 -18.83 27.22 23.79
C LEU A 506 -18.38 28.17 22.68
N GLN A 507 -19.30 29.02 22.22
CA GLN A 507 -19.04 30.09 21.27
C GLN A 507 -19.10 31.43 22.00
N ILE A 508 -17.94 32.04 22.22
CA ILE A 508 -17.78 33.25 23.05
C ILE A 508 -17.67 34.48 22.14
N LYS A 509 -18.57 35.46 22.36
CA LYS A 509 -18.59 36.78 21.72
C LYS A 509 -18.55 37.88 22.78
N PRO A 510 -18.20 39.14 22.42
CA PRO A 510 -18.27 40.27 23.37
C PRO A 510 -19.67 40.54 23.95
N THR A 511 -20.72 40.10 23.25
CA THR A 511 -22.13 40.19 23.66
C THR A 511 -22.55 39.08 24.65
N GLY A 512 -21.84 37.96 24.67
CA GLY A 512 -22.15 36.80 25.50
C GLY A 512 -21.63 35.48 24.92
N THR A 513 -21.94 34.38 25.60
CA THR A 513 -21.55 33.01 25.24
C THR A 513 -22.79 32.21 24.83
N ARG A 514 -22.74 31.57 23.67
CA ARG A 514 -23.70 30.54 23.26
C ARG A 514 -23.14 29.16 23.52
N ILE A 515 -24.04 28.21 23.77
CA ILE A 515 -23.72 26.81 24.03
C ILE A 515 -24.20 25.99 22.83
N HIS A 516 -23.36 25.08 22.33
CA HIS A 516 -23.70 24.14 21.27
C HIS A 516 -23.53 22.71 21.77
N GLY A 517 -24.50 21.85 21.45
CA GLY A 517 -24.44 20.40 21.75
C GLY A 517 -25.12 19.93 23.04
N LEU A 518 -25.72 20.82 23.84
CA LEU A 518 -26.55 20.42 25.00
C LEU A 518 -28.04 20.40 24.63
N THR A 519 -28.90 21.01 25.43
CA THR A 519 -30.36 20.98 25.22
C THR A 519 -30.85 22.25 24.50
N PRO A 520 -31.98 22.20 23.77
CA PRO A 520 -32.47 23.32 22.97
C PRO A 520 -32.64 24.62 23.77
N GLU A 521 -33.04 24.51 25.03
CA GLU A 521 -33.31 25.64 25.93
C GLU A 521 -32.02 26.38 26.31
N LEU A 522 -30.92 25.64 26.55
CA LEU A 522 -29.62 26.24 26.84
C LEU A 522 -28.96 26.81 25.57
N ASN A 523 -29.10 26.11 24.44
CA ASN A 523 -28.49 26.49 23.18
C ASN A 523 -29.16 27.74 22.56
N ALA A 524 -30.44 27.97 22.86
CA ALA A 524 -31.20 29.14 22.41
C ALA A 524 -30.92 30.44 23.19
N ILE A 525 -30.16 30.38 24.30
CA ILE A 525 -29.86 31.54 25.15
C ILE A 525 -28.42 32.01 24.95
N GLU A 526 -28.23 33.31 24.80
CA GLU A 526 -26.91 33.95 24.89
C GLU A 526 -26.66 34.40 26.33
N TRP A 527 -25.67 33.79 26.98
CA TRP A 527 -25.37 33.93 28.41
C TRP A 527 -24.29 34.97 28.65
N HIS A 528 -24.36 35.75 29.73
CA HIS A 528 -23.30 36.74 30.02
C HIS A 528 -21.95 36.06 30.33
N ARG A 529 -21.98 34.92 31.03
CA ARG A 529 -20.81 34.05 31.24
C ARG A 529 -21.25 32.60 31.43
N VAL A 530 -20.48 31.67 30.86
CA VAL A 530 -20.60 30.22 31.08
C VAL A 530 -19.27 29.70 31.61
N SER A 531 -19.30 28.93 32.69
CA SER A 531 -18.13 28.21 33.21
C SER A 531 -18.52 26.80 33.63
N HIS A 532 -17.73 25.80 33.25
CA HIS A 532 -17.99 24.39 33.56
C HIS A 532 -17.13 23.89 34.72
N HIS A 533 -17.67 22.99 35.54
CA HIS A 533 -16.94 22.29 36.59
C HIS A 533 -17.48 20.87 36.75
N GLN A 534 -16.75 19.88 36.23
CA GLN A 534 -17.21 18.48 36.17
C GLN A 534 -18.62 18.39 35.55
N GLN A 535 -19.57 17.71 36.21
CA GLN A 535 -20.96 17.53 35.75
C GLN A 535 -21.82 18.82 35.76
N TRP A 536 -21.26 19.95 36.19
CA TRP A 536 -22.00 21.20 36.43
C TRP A 536 -21.61 22.31 35.45
N LEU A 537 -22.59 23.12 35.05
CA LEU A 537 -22.37 24.45 34.47
C LEU A 537 -22.87 25.53 35.43
N VAL A 538 -22.05 26.56 35.65
CA VAL A 538 -22.49 27.84 36.20
C VAL A 538 -22.81 28.76 35.04
N LEU A 539 -24.07 29.14 34.95
CA LEU A 539 -24.63 30.01 33.91
C LEU A 539 -24.93 31.37 34.56
N THR A 540 -24.34 32.44 34.02
CA THR A 540 -24.49 33.80 34.56
C THR A 540 -25.33 34.64 33.61
N ARG A 541 -26.38 35.27 34.13
CA ARG A 541 -27.27 36.18 33.40
C ARG A 541 -27.86 37.22 34.35
N GLU A 542 -27.94 38.48 33.93
CA GLU A 542 -28.57 39.58 34.68
C GLU A 542 -28.05 39.68 36.14
N GLY A 543 -26.74 39.51 36.32
CA GLY A 543 -26.05 39.56 37.63
C GLY A 543 -26.21 38.33 38.52
N ARG A 544 -27.10 37.38 38.18
CA ARG A 544 -27.38 36.17 38.98
C ARG A 544 -26.68 34.93 38.44
N GLN A 545 -26.34 34.01 39.34
CA GLN A 545 -25.79 32.71 38.97
C GLN A 545 -26.88 31.63 39.01
N GLN A 546 -26.81 30.71 38.04
CA GLN A 546 -27.68 29.54 37.92
C GLN A 546 -26.83 28.28 37.80
N LEU A 547 -27.25 27.19 38.42
CA LEU A 547 -26.54 25.91 38.43
C LEU A 547 -27.29 24.89 37.57
N TYR A 548 -26.65 24.41 36.50
CA TYR A 548 -27.19 23.36 35.63
C TYR A 548 -26.40 22.06 35.83
N ASN A 549 -27.11 20.94 35.95
CA ASN A 549 -26.48 19.61 35.92
C ASN A 549 -26.59 19.03 34.50
N VAL A 550 -25.44 18.71 33.90
CA VAL A 550 -25.39 18.23 32.51
C VAL A 550 -25.97 16.81 32.36
N PRO A 551 -25.58 15.79 33.15
CA PRO A 551 -26.16 14.45 33.02
C PRO A 551 -27.68 14.41 33.25
N GLY A 552 -28.16 15.11 34.28
CA GLY A 552 -29.58 15.20 34.61
C GLY A 552 -30.38 16.22 33.80
N ARG A 553 -29.73 16.92 32.85
CA ARG A 553 -30.32 17.92 31.95
C ARG A 553 -31.23 18.96 32.61
N LYS A 554 -30.88 19.40 33.84
CA LYS A 554 -31.79 20.15 34.71
C LYS A 554 -31.11 21.35 35.39
N MET A 555 -31.82 22.48 35.41
CA MET A 555 -31.50 23.62 36.29
C MET A 555 -31.84 23.26 37.73
N VAL A 556 -30.86 23.32 38.64
CA VAL A 556 -31.04 22.93 40.05
C VAL A 556 -31.11 24.14 40.99
N ALA A 557 -30.45 25.24 40.63
CA ALA A 557 -30.57 26.54 41.28
C ALA A 557 -30.68 27.64 40.22
N THR A 558 -31.54 28.64 40.45
CA THR A 558 -31.85 29.71 39.48
C THR A 558 -31.64 31.13 40.04
N GLN A 559 -31.45 31.26 41.35
CA GLN A 559 -31.20 32.52 42.06
C GLN A 559 -30.16 32.29 43.17
N ALA A 560 -28.92 31.98 42.77
CA ALA A 560 -27.79 31.84 43.68
C ALA A 560 -27.01 33.17 43.80
N ASP A 561 -26.65 33.54 45.03
CA ASP A 561 -25.79 34.70 45.31
C ASP A 561 -24.33 34.36 45.01
N SER A 562 -23.91 33.16 45.40
CA SER A 562 -22.63 32.56 44.99
C SER A 562 -22.76 31.05 44.80
N ILE A 563 -21.92 30.52 43.91
CA ILE A 563 -21.72 29.09 43.70
C ILE A 563 -20.22 28.80 43.76
N TRP A 564 -19.84 27.78 44.53
CA TRP A 564 -18.50 27.20 44.50
C TRP A 564 -18.56 25.66 44.48
N PHE A 565 -17.41 25.03 44.35
CA PHE A 565 -17.28 23.57 44.28
C PHE A 565 -16.19 23.08 45.22
N ASP A 566 -16.41 21.92 45.83
CA ASP A 566 -15.36 21.15 46.50
C ASP A 566 -15.60 19.65 46.19
N GLN A 567 -14.53 18.94 45.86
CA GLN A 567 -14.54 17.59 45.28
C GLN A 567 -15.52 17.50 44.09
N ARG A 568 -16.67 16.84 44.26
CA ARG A 568 -17.75 16.70 43.25
C ARG A 568 -19.03 17.46 43.61
N LEU A 569 -19.05 18.08 44.79
CA LEU A 569 -20.21 18.71 45.39
C LEU A 569 -20.29 20.17 44.92
N ALA A 570 -21.48 20.59 44.53
CA ALA A 570 -21.76 21.99 44.22
C ALA A 570 -22.38 22.66 45.44
N PHE A 571 -21.82 23.79 45.85
CA PHE A 571 -22.29 24.56 46.98
C PHE A 571 -23.03 25.77 46.47
N VAL A 572 -24.28 25.93 46.88
CA VAL A 572 -25.14 27.05 46.51
C VAL A 572 -25.45 27.84 47.78
N GLN A 573 -25.10 29.13 47.78
CA GLN A 573 -25.53 30.05 48.83
C GLN A 573 -26.67 30.94 48.35
N THR A 574 -27.67 31.07 49.23
CA THR A 574 -28.77 32.04 49.12
C THR A 574 -28.98 32.65 50.49
N ASP A 575 -28.75 33.96 50.64
CA ASP A 575 -28.66 34.66 51.93
C ASP A 575 -27.75 33.92 52.93
N ARG A 576 -28.27 33.45 54.08
CA ARG A 576 -27.52 32.74 55.12
C ARG A 576 -27.57 31.22 55.00
N LYS A 577 -28.25 30.68 53.97
CA LYS A 577 -28.37 29.24 53.75
C LYS A 577 -27.31 28.74 52.78
N VAL A 578 -26.62 27.67 53.16
CA VAL A 578 -25.73 26.90 52.28
C VAL A 578 -26.35 25.54 52.01
N GLN A 579 -26.56 25.24 50.73
CA GLN A 579 -27.05 23.94 50.26
C GLN A 579 -25.94 23.20 49.52
N VAL A 580 -25.68 21.97 49.95
CA VAL A 580 -24.78 21.03 49.27
C VAL A 580 -25.59 20.25 48.25
N TRP A 581 -25.42 20.57 46.97
CA TRP A 581 -26.06 19.89 45.86
C TRP A 581 -25.22 18.69 45.44
N VAL A 582 -25.80 17.50 45.67
CA VAL A 582 -25.18 16.20 45.37
C VAL A 582 -25.70 15.65 44.04
N SER A 583 -26.98 15.89 43.74
CA SER A 583 -27.63 15.50 42.48
C SER A 583 -28.76 16.48 42.11
N PRO A 584 -29.35 16.42 40.90
CA PRO A 584 -30.44 17.29 40.46
C PRO A 584 -31.75 17.16 41.25
N ALA A 585 -31.82 16.17 42.13
CA ALA A 585 -32.96 15.90 43.00
C ALA A 585 -32.59 15.95 44.50
N ARG A 586 -31.31 16.15 44.86
CA ARG A 586 -30.85 16.09 46.24
C ARG A 586 -29.90 17.23 46.58
N ALA A 587 -30.44 18.18 47.34
CA ALA A 587 -29.69 19.11 48.17
C ALA A 587 -29.67 18.61 49.63
N ILE A 588 -28.61 18.97 50.37
CA ILE A 588 -28.51 18.84 51.82
C ILE A 588 -28.32 20.25 52.38
N GLU A 589 -29.26 20.71 53.21
CA GLU A 589 -29.15 22.00 53.92
C GLU A 589 -28.27 21.82 55.16
N LEU A 590 -27.26 22.67 55.33
CA LEU A 590 -26.31 22.58 56.44
C LEU A 590 -26.84 23.35 57.66
N PRO A 591 -26.88 22.74 58.87
CA PRO A 591 -27.11 23.48 60.10
C PRO A 591 -25.99 24.51 60.34
N PRO A 592 -26.26 25.63 61.04
CA PRO A 592 -25.24 26.60 61.45
C PRO A 592 -24.02 25.92 62.10
N ASP A 593 -22.84 26.48 61.82
CA ASP A 593 -21.52 26.04 62.33
C ASP A 593 -21.09 24.60 61.98
N SER A 594 -21.85 23.89 61.15
CA SER A 594 -21.52 22.51 60.74
C SER A 594 -20.27 22.44 59.90
N ARG A 595 -19.31 21.59 60.28
CA ARG A 595 -18.11 21.32 59.49
C ARG A 595 -18.32 20.10 58.61
N ILE A 596 -17.97 20.20 57.33
CA ILE A 596 -17.87 19.07 56.41
C ILE A 596 -16.45 18.52 56.45
N LYS A 597 -16.32 17.20 56.48
CA LYS A 597 -15.05 16.49 56.25
C LYS A 597 -15.27 15.35 55.26
N PHE A 598 -14.39 15.25 54.28
CA PHE A 598 -14.35 14.14 53.34
C PHE A 598 -13.74 12.90 54.02
N ILE A 599 -14.31 11.73 53.76
CA ILE A 599 -13.84 10.46 54.34
C ILE A 599 -12.71 9.92 53.49
N ALA A 600 -11.61 9.56 54.16
CA ALA A 600 -10.45 8.96 53.50
C ALA A 600 -10.83 7.58 52.91
N ALA A 601 -10.33 7.33 51.70
CA ALA A 601 -10.60 6.15 50.90
C ALA A 601 -9.35 5.80 50.08
N ARG A 602 -9.17 4.53 49.73
CA ARG A 602 -7.99 4.06 48.99
C ARG A 602 -7.92 4.63 47.57
N ASP A 603 -9.06 4.67 46.87
CA ASP A 603 -9.09 4.88 45.42
C ASP A 603 -9.86 6.16 45.01
N SER A 604 -10.95 6.48 45.71
CA SER A 604 -11.73 7.70 45.47
C SER A 604 -12.55 8.09 46.69
N VAL A 605 -12.61 9.39 46.99
CA VAL A 605 -13.48 9.94 48.03
C VAL A 605 -14.93 9.78 47.59
N GLN A 606 -15.66 8.84 48.20
CA GLN A 606 -17.08 8.55 47.90
C GLN A 606 -18.05 8.98 49.00
N PHE A 607 -17.53 9.36 50.16
CA PHE A 607 -18.32 9.72 51.34
C PHE A 607 -17.76 10.98 52.00
N PHE A 608 -18.64 11.69 52.70
CA PHE A 608 -18.28 12.78 53.60
C PHE A 608 -19.08 12.64 54.89
N TYR A 609 -18.72 13.38 55.93
CA TYR A 609 -19.56 13.52 57.11
C TYR A 609 -19.73 14.99 57.50
N THR A 610 -20.86 15.30 58.11
CA THR A 610 -21.03 16.54 58.87
C THR A 610 -20.70 16.27 60.34
N GLU A 611 -19.96 17.19 60.96
CA GLU A 611 -19.51 17.11 62.34
C GLU A 611 -20.19 18.21 63.18
N SER A 612 -20.99 17.82 64.18
CA SER A 612 -21.64 18.74 65.10
C SER A 612 -21.85 18.08 66.47
N ARG A 613 -21.50 18.79 67.55
CA ARG A 613 -21.61 18.33 68.95
C ARG A 613 -21.04 16.90 69.17
N ASN A 614 -19.84 16.66 68.64
CA ASN A 614 -19.12 15.37 68.62
C ASN A 614 -19.83 14.19 67.92
N LYS A 615 -21.00 14.40 67.30
CA LYS A 615 -21.65 13.40 66.45
C LYS A 615 -21.27 13.62 64.98
N ARG A 616 -21.05 12.52 64.28
CA ARG A 616 -20.64 12.48 62.88
C ARG A 616 -21.69 11.73 62.08
N THR A 617 -22.37 12.41 61.16
CA THR A 617 -23.36 11.79 60.28
C THR A 617 -22.76 11.60 58.90
N VAL A 618 -22.68 10.35 58.45
CA VAL A 618 -22.02 9.97 57.19
C VAL A 618 -22.99 10.03 56.02
N PHE A 619 -22.56 10.62 54.92
CA PHE A 619 -23.32 10.79 53.68
C PHE A 619 -22.55 10.30 52.44
N THR A 620 -23.29 9.86 51.42
CA THR A 620 -22.71 9.55 50.10
C THR A 620 -22.51 10.82 49.25
N ILE A 621 -21.41 10.87 48.49
CA ILE A 621 -21.15 11.92 47.47
C ILE A 621 -21.89 11.61 46.15
N ALA A 622 -22.36 10.37 45.96
CA ALA A 622 -23.10 9.97 44.77
C ALA A 622 -24.61 10.27 44.85
N THR A 623 -25.24 10.09 46.01
CA THR A 623 -26.71 10.16 46.15
C THR A 623 -27.19 11.15 47.23
N GLY A 624 -26.34 11.65 48.12
CA GLY A 624 -26.74 12.48 49.26
C GLY A 624 -27.60 11.74 50.28
N GLU A 625 -27.45 10.41 50.30
CA GLU A 625 -28.07 9.48 51.24
C GLU A 625 -27.30 9.52 52.57
N GLN A 626 -28.04 9.58 53.68
CA GLN A 626 -27.48 9.43 55.02
C GLN A 626 -27.34 7.94 55.34
N LEU A 627 -26.14 7.52 55.75
CA LEU A 627 -25.83 6.11 56.02
C LEU A 627 -26.02 5.76 57.49
N PHE A 628 -25.24 6.39 58.37
CA PHE A 628 -25.31 6.22 59.82
C PHE A 628 -24.76 7.46 60.54
N THR A 629 -25.02 7.53 61.85
CA THR A 629 -24.42 8.53 62.76
C THR A 629 -23.57 7.82 63.80
N THR A 630 -22.39 8.34 64.10
CA THR A 630 -21.46 7.75 65.07
C THR A 630 -20.74 8.79 65.93
N GLU A 631 -20.14 8.31 67.02
CA GLU A 631 -19.28 9.05 67.96
C GLU A 631 -17.83 8.51 67.92
N LEU A 632 -17.47 7.73 66.89
CA LEU A 632 -16.15 7.14 66.71
C LEU A 632 -15.15 8.13 66.09
N GLU A 633 -13.90 8.03 66.56
CA GLU A 633 -12.83 9.03 66.39
C GLU A 633 -12.20 9.03 65.00
N LEU A 634 -12.26 7.89 64.31
CA LEU A 634 -11.84 7.70 62.92
C LEU A 634 -12.95 7.05 62.10
N ILE A 635 -13.09 7.47 60.84
CA ILE A 635 -13.95 6.85 59.83
C ILE A 635 -13.17 6.86 58.51
N GLU A 636 -12.83 5.68 58.00
CA GLU A 636 -12.18 5.47 56.69
C GLU A 636 -13.03 4.47 55.89
N SER A 637 -13.27 4.71 54.60
CA SER A 637 -14.14 3.82 53.80
C SER A 637 -13.36 2.73 53.07
N ILE A 638 -13.83 1.49 53.19
CA ILE A 638 -13.37 0.32 52.44
C ILE A 638 -14.47 -0.08 51.45
N GLY A 639 -14.25 0.26 50.18
CA GLY A 639 -15.24 0.07 49.11
C GLY A 639 -16.54 0.86 49.37
N THR A 640 -17.66 0.31 48.90
CA THR A 640 -18.98 0.96 48.89
C THR A 640 -19.90 0.57 50.06
N ARG A 641 -19.44 -0.34 50.94
CA ARG A 641 -20.28 -1.05 51.93
C ARG A 641 -19.74 -1.07 53.36
N ASN A 642 -18.44 -0.80 53.56
CA ASN A 642 -17.79 -1.00 54.85
C ASN A 642 -16.92 0.20 55.23
N PHE A 643 -16.79 0.43 56.53
CA PHE A 643 -15.97 1.51 57.06
C PHE A 643 -15.07 0.96 58.17
N VAL A 644 -13.77 1.25 58.09
CA VAL A 644 -12.88 1.10 59.23
C VAL A 644 -13.19 2.23 60.20
N VAL A 645 -13.40 1.85 61.45
CA VAL A 645 -13.69 2.77 62.54
C VAL A 645 -12.75 2.49 63.69
N ALA A 646 -12.36 3.55 64.40
CA ALA A 646 -11.47 3.44 65.55
C ALA A 646 -11.91 4.30 66.72
N LYS A 647 -11.50 3.87 67.91
CA LYS A 647 -11.59 4.60 69.18
C LYS A 647 -10.40 4.19 70.05
N ALA A 648 -9.70 5.16 70.66
CA ALA A 648 -8.53 4.92 71.51
C ALA A 648 -7.50 3.96 70.86
N ASN A 649 -7.14 4.23 69.60
CA ASN A 649 -6.23 3.44 68.74
C ASN A 649 -6.63 1.98 68.43
N LYS A 650 -7.75 1.45 68.95
CA LYS A 650 -8.27 0.14 68.54
C LYS A 650 -9.12 0.27 67.29
N LYS A 651 -8.92 -0.65 66.33
CA LYS A 651 -9.62 -0.67 65.03
C LYS A 651 -10.67 -1.78 64.99
N GLY A 652 -11.75 -1.52 64.24
CA GLY A 652 -12.75 -2.50 63.84
C GLY A 652 -13.38 -2.12 62.49
N LEU A 653 -14.34 -2.94 62.04
CA LEU A 653 -15.06 -2.73 60.77
C LEU A 653 -16.56 -2.65 61.04
N THR A 654 -17.20 -1.65 60.45
CA THR A 654 -18.66 -1.49 60.45
C THR A 654 -19.22 -1.61 59.02
N ASP A 655 -20.48 -1.97 58.90
CA ASP A 655 -21.21 -1.97 57.63
C ASP A 655 -21.83 -0.58 57.32
N ARG A 656 -22.53 -0.49 56.19
CA ARG A 656 -23.18 0.73 55.70
C ARG A 656 -24.33 1.22 56.62
N GLN A 657 -24.84 0.37 57.49
CA GLN A 657 -25.89 0.69 58.46
C GLN A 657 -25.30 1.11 59.82
N GLY A 658 -23.97 1.09 59.98
CA GLY A 658 -23.29 1.40 61.23
C GLY A 658 -23.20 0.23 62.21
N LYS A 659 -23.57 -1.00 61.80
CA LYS A 659 -23.43 -2.21 62.61
C LYS A 659 -22.00 -2.74 62.53
N ILE A 660 -21.37 -2.93 63.68
CA ILE A 660 -20.04 -3.52 63.81
C ILE A 660 -20.08 -4.99 63.31
N VAL A 661 -19.25 -5.29 62.32
CA VAL A 661 -19.07 -6.65 61.74
C VAL A 661 -17.70 -7.26 62.06
N VAL A 662 -16.70 -6.43 62.41
CA VAL A 662 -15.45 -6.85 63.05
C VAL A 662 -15.25 -5.98 64.29
N PRO A 663 -15.12 -6.56 65.51
CA PRO A 663 -15.03 -5.80 66.76
C PRO A 663 -13.92 -4.73 66.77
N VAL A 664 -14.18 -3.64 67.51
CA VAL A 664 -13.25 -2.50 67.63
C VAL A 664 -12.19 -2.78 68.72
N GLU A 665 -11.42 -3.86 68.50
CA GLU A 665 -10.43 -4.39 69.46
C GLU A 665 -9.06 -4.69 68.82
N LEU A 666 -8.97 -4.68 67.50
CA LEU A 666 -7.80 -5.12 66.74
C LEU A 666 -6.66 -4.10 66.79
N GLU A 667 -5.43 -4.61 66.65
CA GLU A 667 -4.20 -3.80 66.55
C GLU A 667 -4.03 -3.21 65.14
N THR A 668 -4.28 -4.02 64.11
CA THR A 668 -4.35 -3.50 62.74
C THR A 668 -5.30 -4.30 61.84
N LEU A 669 -5.64 -3.66 60.71
CA LEU A 669 -6.46 -4.14 59.63
C LEU A 669 -5.73 -3.82 58.32
N VAL A 670 -5.55 -4.81 57.44
CA VAL A 670 -4.86 -4.63 56.15
C VAL A 670 -5.70 -5.22 55.02
N LEU A 671 -6.10 -4.37 54.06
CA LEU A 671 -6.93 -4.74 52.91
C LEU A 671 -6.06 -5.15 51.71
N ASN A 672 -6.19 -6.40 51.25
CA ASN A 672 -5.58 -6.83 49.99
C ASN A 672 -6.44 -6.38 48.76
N PRO A 673 -5.89 -6.41 47.53
CA PRO A 673 -6.64 -6.03 46.33
C PRO A 673 -7.85 -6.93 46.01
N GLU A 674 -7.90 -8.13 46.59
CA GLU A 674 -8.94 -9.14 46.36
C GLU A 674 -10.19 -8.95 47.25
N GLY A 675 -10.22 -7.90 48.09
CA GLY A 675 -11.34 -7.61 48.97
C GLY A 675 -11.32 -8.36 50.30
N GLN A 676 -10.17 -8.91 50.70
CA GLN A 676 -9.98 -9.59 51.98
C GLN A 676 -9.23 -8.68 52.96
N LEU A 677 -9.70 -8.64 54.20
CA LEU A 677 -9.07 -7.94 55.31
C LEU A 677 -8.29 -8.95 56.17
N SER A 678 -6.96 -8.82 56.18
CA SER A 678 -6.12 -9.45 57.19
C SER A 678 -6.32 -8.73 58.53
N LEU A 679 -6.51 -9.53 59.59
CA LEU A 679 -6.83 -9.09 60.95
C LEU A 679 -5.67 -9.45 61.88
N LEU A 680 -5.12 -8.49 62.62
CA LEU A 680 -4.04 -8.74 63.58
C LEU A 680 -4.49 -8.45 65.02
N LEU A 681 -4.27 -9.45 65.88
CA LEU A 681 -4.44 -9.35 67.33
C LEU A 681 -3.45 -10.32 68.01
N ASN A 682 -2.72 -9.88 69.03
CA ASN A 682 -1.78 -10.69 69.81
C ASN A 682 -0.77 -11.49 68.95
N ARG A 683 -0.28 -10.89 67.86
CA ARG A 683 0.60 -11.52 66.83
C ARG A 683 -0.01 -12.71 66.07
N LYS A 684 -1.32 -12.96 66.18
CA LYS A 684 -2.04 -13.97 65.40
C LYS A 684 -2.83 -13.31 64.27
N PHE A 685 -3.01 -14.04 63.17
CA PHE A 685 -3.68 -13.61 61.96
C PHE A 685 -5.06 -14.24 61.81
N GLY A 686 -6.01 -13.41 61.38
CA GLY A 686 -7.36 -13.79 60.97
C GLY A 686 -7.73 -13.17 59.62
N LEU A 687 -8.93 -13.45 59.14
CA LEU A 687 -9.41 -12.97 57.83
C LEU A 687 -10.87 -12.55 57.91
N TYR A 688 -11.22 -11.41 57.31
CA TYR A 688 -12.60 -11.06 56.97
C TYR A 688 -12.73 -10.85 55.46
N ASP A 689 -13.60 -11.62 54.81
CA ASP A 689 -13.87 -11.46 53.37
C ASP A 689 -15.08 -10.53 53.16
N LEU A 690 -14.88 -9.43 52.44
CA LEU A 690 -15.92 -8.40 52.22
C LEU A 690 -17.09 -8.89 51.34
N THR A 691 -16.84 -9.89 50.48
CA THR A 691 -17.82 -10.41 49.51
C THR A 691 -18.66 -11.52 50.13
N LEU A 692 -18.03 -12.46 50.83
CA LEU A 692 -18.66 -13.59 51.52
C LEU A 692 -19.23 -13.20 52.89
N GLN A 693 -18.80 -12.07 53.46
CA GLN A 693 -19.18 -11.57 54.79
C GLN A 693 -18.88 -12.56 55.93
N LYS A 694 -17.76 -13.27 55.81
CA LYS A 694 -17.31 -14.30 56.76
C LYS A 694 -16.07 -13.85 57.52
N LEU A 695 -16.01 -14.23 58.79
CA LEU A 695 -14.96 -13.89 59.74
C LEU A 695 -14.25 -15.16 60.24
N ILE A 696 -12.95 -15.24 60.03
CA ILE A 696 -12.04 -16.14 60.75
C ILE A 696 -11.25 -15.29 61.75
N LYS A 697 -11.32 -15.66 63.02
CA LYS A 697 -10.68 -14.90 64.11
C LYS A 697 -9.15 -14.97 64.05
N PRO A 698 -8.43 -14.01 64.69
CA PRO A 698 -6.97 -14.05 64.79
C PRO A 698 -6.42 -15.24 65.58
N GLU A 699 -6.08 -16.33 64.88
CA GLU A 699 -5.62 -17.61 65.49
C GLU A 699 -4.36 -18.20 64.81
N TYR A 700 -4.05 -17.79 63.57
CA TYR A 700 -3.02 -18.39 62.71
C TYR A 700 -1.68 -17.65 62.75
N GLU A 701 -0.60 -18.33 62.36
CA GLU A 701 0.78 -17.79 62.43
C GLU A 701 1.18 -16.92 61.22
N ARG A 702 0.44 -17.02 60.11
CA ARG A 702 0.62 -16.19 58.91
C ARG A 702 -0.76 -15.79 58.36
N ASN A 703 -0.78 -14.82 57.44
CA ASN A 703 -1.97 -14.49 56.66
C ASN A 703 -2.57 -15.74 56.02
N LEU A 704 -3.90 -15.86 56.07
CA LEU A 704 -4.65 -16.87 55.34
C LEU A 704 -4.78 -16.44 53.87
N VAL A 705 -4.84 -17.41 52.95
CA VAL A 705 -5.00 -17.17 51.50
C VAL A 705 -6.22 -17.93 50.99
N MET A 706 -7.08 -17.27 50.23
CA MET A 706 -8.24 -17.90 49.61
C MET A 706 -7.80 -18.92 48.53
N LEU A 707 -8.25 -20.17 48.67
CA LEU A 707 -8.10 -21.18 47.61
C LEU A 707 -9.28 -21.10 46.63
N ASN A 708 -10.50 -21.00 47.18
CA ASN A 708 -11.74 -20.71 46.47
C ASN A 708 -12.78 -20.17 47.47
N THR A 709 -14.05 -20.04 47.07
CA THR A 709 -15.11 -19.48 47.95
C THR A 709 -15.45 -20.34 49.18
N GLN A 710 -14.97 -21.60 49.25
CA GLN A 710 -15.25 -22.55 50.34
C GLN A 710 -14.04 -22.80 51.24
N TYR A 711 -12.82 -22.78 50.71
CA TYR A 711 -11.60 -23.22 51.40
C TYR A 711 -10.49 -22.17 51.38
N LEU A 712 -9.69 -22.18 52.44
CA LEU A 712 -8.53 -21.30 52.61
C LEU A 712 -7.28 -22.12 52.91
N VAL A 713 -6.15 -21.66 52.40
CA VAL A 713 -4.82 -22.08 52.83
C VAL A 713 -4.50 -21.35 54.13
N ALA A 714 -4.15 -22.09 55.17
CA ALA A 714 -3.76 -21.56 56.47
C ALA A 714 -2.38 -22.10 56.89
N PHE A 715 -1.69 -21.38 57.76
CA PHE A 715 -0.39 -21.79 58.32
C PHE A 715 -0.47 -21.86 59.85
N LYS A 716 -0.10 -23.02 60.38
CA LYS A 716 -0.20 -23.34 61.81
C LYS A 716 0.82 -24.42 62.16
N ASP A 717 1.37 -24.37 63.37
CA ASP A 717 2.27 -25.39 63.91
C ASP A 717 3.49 -25.63 62.98
N GLY A 718 3.93 -24.57 62.28
CA GLY A 718 5.05 -24.59 61.33
C GLY A 718 4.76 -25.11 59.91
N LYS A 719 3.51 -25.48 59.58
CA LYS A 719 3.14 -26.11 58.29
C LYS A 719 1.89 -25.49 57.65
N TYR A 720 1.70 -25.75 56.35
CA TYR A 720 0.49 -25.40 55.60
C TYR A 720 -0.54 -26.52 55.57
N GLY A 721 -1.82 -26.14 55.60
CA GLY A 721 -2.98 -27.02 55.42
C GLY A 721 -4.20 -26.24 54.92
N LEU A 722 -5.21 -26.95 54.41
CA LEU A 722 -6.49 -26.35 54.03
C LEU A 722 -7.48 -26.37 55.18
N ILE A 723 -8.24 -25.28 55.34
CA ILE A 723 -9.37 -25.17 56.27
C ILE A 723 -10.66 -24.75 55.56
N GLY A 724 -11.80 -25.12 56.16
CA GLY A 724 -13.09 -24.55 55.85
C GLY A 724 -13.34 -23.22 56.58
N TRP A 725 -14.39 -22.50 56.17
CA TRP A 725 -14.88 -21.30 56.86
C TRP A 725 -15.40 -21.55 58.29
N ASP A 726 -15.64 -22.80 58.67
CA ASP A 726 -15.96 -23.25 60.03
C ASP A 726 -14.71 -23.63 60.84
N THR A 727 -13.54 -23.17 60.38
CA THR A 727 -12.18 -23.42 60.89
C THR A 727 -11.74 -24.88 61.01
N LYS A 728 -12.53 -25.84 60.50
CA LYS A 728 -12.13 -27.26 60.49
C LYS A 728 -11.06 -27.53 59.42
N PRO A 729 -10.04 -28.36 59.71
CA PRO A 729 -9.08 -28.80 58.71
C PRO A 729 -9.74 -29.71 57.66
N VAL A 730 -9.47 -29.43 56.39
CA VAL A 730 -9.84 -30.26 55.23
C VAL A 730 -8.68 -31.18 54.85
N THR A 731 -7.45 -30.70 55.00
CA THR A 731 -6.21 -31.51 54.97
C THR A 731 -5.48 -31.40 56.31
N PRO A 732 -4.51 -32.27 56.62
CA PRO A 732 -3.53 -32.03 57.66
C PRO A 732 -2.74 -30.74 57.41
N PHE A 733 -2.10 -30.21 58.46
CA PHE A 733 -1.06 -29.19 58.38
C PHE A 733 0.30 -29.89 58.28
N GLU A 734 0.67 -30.33 57.07
CA GLU A 734 1.89 -31.12 56.83
C GLU A 734 2.74 -30.61 55.65
N TYR A 735 2.19 -29.75 54.79
CA TYR A 735 2.84 -29.29 53.56
C TYR A 735 3.78 -28.11 53.79
N ASP A 736 4.86 -28.09 53.01
CA ASP A 736 5.87 -27.02 53.01
C ASP A 736 5.39 -25.78 52.22
N GLU A 737 4.66 -26.02 51.12
CA GLU A 737 4.04 -25.01 50.25
C GLU A 737 2.73 -25.55 49.65
N VAL A 738 1.80 -24.66 49.28
CA VAL A 738 0.51 -24.99 48.62
C VAL A 738 0.23 -23.97 47.52
N VAL A 739 -0.06 -24.42 46.30
CA VAL A 739 -0.33 -23.59 45.10
C VAL A 739 -1.61 -24.06 44.38
N PRO A 740 -2.61 -23.17 44.17
CA PRO A 740 -3.87 -23.53 43.50
C PRO A 740 -3.70 -23.97 42.03
N TRP A 741 -4.21 -25.17 41.69
CA TRP A 741 -4.28 -25.64 40.30
C TRP A 741 -5.65 -25.36 39.70
N GLN A 742 -6.64 -26.26 39.76
CA GLN A 742 -7.98 -26.05 39.21
C GLN A 742 -9.06 -26.75 40.05
N GLY A 743 -10.16 -26.05 40.36
CA GLY A 743 -11.30 -26.62 41.09
C GLY A 743 -10.94 -27.13 42.49
N GLU A 744 -10.77 -28.45 42.60
CA GLU A 744 -10.42 -29.19 43.82
C GLU A 744 -8.99 -29.78 43.78
N GLU A 745 -8.20 -29.37 42.79
CA GLU A 745 -6.82 -29.82 42.57
C GLU A 745 -5.82 -28.76 43.04
N ILE A 746 -4.79 -29.20 43.77
CA ILE A 746 -3.72 -28.34 44.29
C ILE A 746 -2.35 -28.97 44.06
N TRP A 747 -1.37 -28.12 43.76
CA TRP A 747 0.03 -28.46 43.92
C TRP A 747 0.42 -28.27 45.38
N VAL A 748 0.97 -29.29 46.02
CA VAL A 748 1.59 -29.19 47.35
C VAL A 748 3.04 -29.62 47.29
N LYS A 749 3.84 -29.05 48.18
CA LYS A 749 5.24 -29.42 48.36
C LYS A 749 5.40 -30.20 49.65
N GLN A 750 6.00 -31.37 49.57
CA GLN A 750 6.25 -32.25 50.71
C GLN A 750 7.59 -32.95 50.50
N SER A 751 8.45 -32.94 51.53
CA SER A 751 9.78 -33.57 51.47
C SER A 751 10.64 -33.07 50.28
N GLY A 752 10.46 -31.81 49.90
CA GLY A 752 11.19 -31.15 48.81
C GLY A 752 10.64 -31.42 47.39
N GLN A 753 9.65 -32.29 47.22
CA GLN A 753 9.03 -32.57 45.91
C GLN A 753 7.62 -31.98 45.81
N TRP A 754 7.19 -31.64 44.59
CA TRP A 754 5.84 -31.22 44.27
C TRP A 754 4.96 -32.42 43.88
N ILE A 755 3.73 -32.39 44.38
CA ILE A 755 2.67 -33.37 44.13
C ILE A 755 1.43 -32.58 43.70
N LEU A 756 0.84 -32.93 42.56
CA LEU A 756 -0.51 -32.48 42.17
C LEU A 756 -1.50 -33.52 42.67
N PHE A 757 -2.45 -33.12 43.51
CA PHE A 757 -3.48 -34.03 44.01
C PHE A 757 -4.82 -33.33 44.18
N ASN A 758 -5.90 -34.11 44.13
CA ASN A 758 -7.24 -33.63 44.44
C ASN A 758 -7.48 -33.74 45.96
N PHE A 759 -7.74 -32.62 46.64
CA PHE A 759 -7.84 -32.58 48.11
C PHE A 759 -9.18 -33.11 48.65
N LYS A 760 -10.15 -33.45 47.79
CA LYS A 760 -11.41 -34.10 48.16
C LYS A 760 -11.36 -35.61 48.02
N SER A 761 -10.96 -36.13 46.85
CA SER A 761 -10.81 -37.57 46.64
C SER A 761 -9.55 -38.15 47.31
N ARG A 762 -8.57 -37.29 47.63
CA ARG A 762 -7.21 -37.66 48.07
C ARG A 762 -6.40 -38.41 47.01
N GLU A 763 -6.80 -38.28 45.75
CA GLU A 763 -6.14 -38.90 44.59
C GLU A 763 -4.92 -38.09 44.15
N VAL A 764 -3.77 -38.75 44.04
CA VAL A 764 -2.54 -38.15 43.49
C VAL A 764 -2.58 -38.22 41.97
N LEU A 765 -2.57 -37.05 41.33
CA LEU A 765 -2.68 -36.88 39.88
C LEU A 765 -1.31 -36.81 39.20
N GLN A 766 -0.29 -36.25 39.86
CA GLN A 766 1.13 -36.31 39.47
C GLN A 766 2.04 -36.27 40.71
N ASP A 767 3.09 -37.08 40.73
CA ASP A 767 4.13 -37.10 41.78
C ASP A 767 5.55 -36.80 41.22
N ARG A 768 6.54 -36.74 42.13
CA ARG A 768 7.98 -36.62 41.82
C ARG A 768 8.37 -35.39 40.98
N ILE A 769 7.56 -34.33 41.02
CA ILE A 769 7.86 -33.11 40.28
C ILE A 769 8.89 -32.30 41.08
N ARG A 770 10.07 -32.07 40.49
CA ARG A 770 11.17 -31.32 41.10
C ARG A 770 10.88 -29.81 41.08
N SER A 771 10.34 -29.32 39.98
CA SER A 771 9.95 -27.93 39.78
C SER A 771 8.86 -27.81 38.70
N PHE A 772 8.20 -26.67 38.62
CA PHE A 772 7.38 -26.31 37.47
C PHE A 772 7.38 -24.80 37.24
N SER A 773 7.16 -24.36 36.00
CA SER A 773 6.97 -22.95 35.62
C SER A 773 5.70 -22.78 34.79
N TRP A 774 5.07 -21.61 34.87
CA TRP A 774 3.83 -21.30 34.15
C TRP A 774 4.12 -20.93 32.69
N LEU A 775 3.48 -21.63 31.75
CA LEU A 775 3.42 -21.26 30.33
C LEU A 775 2.13 -20.47 30.02
N ALA A 776 1.05 -20.74 30.75
CA ALA A 776 -0.18 -19.95 30.73
C ALA A 776 -0.91 -20.05 32.07
N ARG A 777 -1.59 -18.97 32.48
CA ARG A 777 -2.35 -18.93 33.74
C ARG A 777 -3.67 -18.17 33.56
N THR A 778 -4.50 -18.61 32.61
CA THR A 778 -5.83 -18.03 32.37
C THR A 778 -6.90 -18.66 33.28
N PRO A 779 -8.12 -18.12 33.35
CA PRO A 779 -9.25 -18.76 34.04
C PRO A 779 -9.82 -19.99 33.33
N ASP A 780 -9.67 -20.11 32.00
CA ASP A 780 -10.18 -21.24 31.19
C ASP A 780 -9.16 -22.39 31.11
N GLU A 781 -7.88 -22.06 30.95
CA GLU A 781 -6.79 -23.04 30.90
C GLU A 781 -5.52 -22.51 31.59
N LYS A 782 -4.91 -23.39 32.38
CA LYS A 782 -3.58 -23.22 32.96
C LYS A 782 -2.65 -24.25 32.35
N ILE A 783 -1.45 -23.83 32.00
CA ILE A 783 -0.41 -24.66 31.36
C ILE A 783 0.88 -24.46 32.14
N VAL A 784 1.56 -25.54 32.51
CA VAL A 784 2.89 -25.51 33.13
C VAL A 784 3.88 -26.38 32.36
N ARG A 785 5.14 -25.93 32.30
CA ARG A 785 6.28 -26.79 32.04
C ARG A 785 6.69 -27.39 33.39
N LEU A 786 6.55 -28.71 33.55
CA LEU A 786 6.97 -29.43 34.75
C LEU A 786 8.32 -30.11 34.52
N GLN A 787 9.06 -30.33 35.60
CA GLN A 787 10.34 -31.04 35.61
C GLN A 787 10.23 -32.27 36.51
N ARG A 788 10.50 -33.46 35.97
CA ARG A 788 10.65 -34.72 36.74
C ARG A 788 12.09 -35.18 36.55
N GLU A 789 12.81 -35.33 37.66
CA GLU A 789 14.25 -35.63 37.67
C GLU A 789 15.07 -34.58 36.88
N ASN A 790 15.52 -34.92 35.67
CA ASN A 790 16.19 -34.02 34.73
C ASN A 790 15.33 -33.66 33.51
N PHE A 791 14.19 -34.30 33.30
CA PHE A 791 13.37 -34.18 32.10
C PHE A 791 12.21 -33.21 32.27
N TYR A 792 11.84 -32.51 31.19
CA TYR A 792 10.71 -31.59 31.14
C TYR A 792 9.53 -32.14 30.32
N GLY A 793 8.34 -31.78 30.74
CA GLY A 793 7.07 -32.07 30.07
C GLY A 793 6.07 -30.91 30.24
N VAL A 794 4.91 -31.00 29.62
CA VAL A 794 3.87 -29.95 29.64
C VAL A 794 2.54 -30.53 30.11
N LEU A 795 2.00 -29.94 31.16
CA LEU A 795 0.68 -30.27 31.72
C LEU A 795 -0.27 -29.08 31.51
N SER A 796 -1.47 -29.36 31.00
CA SER A 796 -2.60 -28.44 30.95
C SER A 796 -3.70 -28.88 31.93
N SER A 797 -4.37 -27.93 32.56
CA SER A 797 -5.54 -28.15 33.42
C SER A 797 -6.83 -28.50 32.67
N LYS A 798 -6.78 -28.58 31.34
CA LYS A 798 -7.92 -28.80 30.43
C LYS A 798 -7.67 -29.90 29.40
N ARG A 799 -6.41 -30.06 28.94
CA ARG A 799 -5.93 -31.11 28.03
C ARG A 799 -5.24 -32.28 28.73
N GLY A 800 -4.90 -32.15 30.02
CA GLY A 800 -4.10 -33.14 30.74
C GLY A 800 -2.61 -33.08 30.37
N MET A 801 -1.93 -34.22 30.33
CA MET A 801 -0.51 -34.30 29.95
C MET A 801 -0.36 -34.11 28.43
N VAL A 802 0.10 -32.93 28.01
CA VAL A 802 0.27 -32.55 26.60
C VAL A 802 1.60 -33.09 26.07
N ILE A 803 2.65 -33.04 26.89
CA ILE A 803 3.98 -33.58 26.57
C ILE A 803 4.51 -34.33 27.80
N PRO A 804 4.85 -35.63 27.71
CA PRO A 804 5.37 -36.39 28.84
C PRO A 804 6.76 -35.87 29.26
N PRO A 805 7.12 -35.94 30.55
CA PRO A 805 8.44 -35.51 31.03
C PRO A 805 9.53 -36.52 30.65
N THR A 806 9.98 -36.45 29.41
CA THR A 806 10.97 -37.38 28.79
C THR A 806 11.97 -36.68 27.85
N PHE A 807 12.06 -35.35 27.90
CA PHE A 807 12.88 -34.49 27.03
C PHE A 807 13.80 -33.62 27.89
N HIS A 808 15.03 -33.34 27.46
CA HIS A 808 15.93 -32.48 28.26
C HIS A 808 15.56 -31.00 28.16
N GLN A 809 14.82 -30.62 27.11
CA GLN A 809 14.21 -29.31 26.98
C GLN A 809 12.79 -29.37 26.38
N VAL A 810 11.93 -28.47 26.83
CA VAL A 810 10.63 -28.16 26.19
C VAL A 810 10.42 -26.65 26.17
N ILE A 811 10.11 -26.14 24.98
CA ILE A 811 9.93 -24.72 24.64
C ILE A 811 8.57 -24.56 23.95
N ASN A 812 7.93 -23.39 24.09
CA ASN A 812 6.75 -23.02 23.30
C ASN A 812 7.13 -21.92 22.32
N LEU A 813 7.16 -22.26 21.03
CA LEU A 813 7.39 -21.31 19.91
C LEU A 813 6.10 -20.62 19.46
N GLY A 814 4.95 -21.07 19.98
CA GLY A 814 3.65 -20.44 19.77
C GLY A 814 3.24 -19.52 20.93
N THR A 815 1.99 -19.05 20.89
CA THR A 815 1.45 -18.23 21.99
C THR A 815 0.88 -19.10 23.11
N ALA A 816 0.42 -18.50 24.21
CA ALA A 816 -0.32 -19.23 25.25
C ALA A 816 -1.64 -19.86 24.74
N GLN A 817 -2.28 -19.23 23.75
CA GLN A 817 -3.56 -19.64 23.16
C GLN A 817 -3.40 -20.54 21.93
N THR A 818 -2.30 -20.37 21.20
CA THR A 818 -1.92 -21.21 20.05
C THR A 818 -0.51 -21.75 20.25
N PRO A 819 -0.29 -22.65 21.22
CA PRO A 819 1.03 -23.17 21.52
C PRO A 819 1.50 -24.15 20.45
N PHE A 820 2.82 -24.17 20.26
CA PHE A 820 3.52 -25.06 19.33
C PHE A 820 4.86 -25.38 19.96
N TYR A 821 5.05 -26.63 20.36
CA TYR A 821 6.12 -26.99 21.27
C TYR A 821 7.30 -27.57 20.51
N LEU A 822 8.49 -27.02 20.73
CA LEU A 822 9.76 -27.66 20.40
C LEU A 822 10.20 -28.46 21.62
N THR A 823 10.59 -29.71 21.39
CA THR A 823 11.18 -30.60 22.38
C THR A 823 12.51 -31.12 21.86
N GLU A 824 13.45 -31.34 22.77
CA GLU A 824 14.79 -31.80 22.46
C GLU A 824 15.12 -33.08 23.22
N LYS A 825 15.80 -34.00 22.52
CA LYS A 825 16.46 -35.16 23.11
C LYS A 825 17.83 -35.39 22.48
N GLN A 826 18.86 -34.99 23.20
CA GLN A 826 20.27 -35.34 23.03
C GLN A 826 20.47 -36.86 22.94
N VAL A 827 21.41 -37.27 22.08
CA VAL A 827 21.93 -38.63 21.92
C VAL A 827 23.44 -38.54 22.08
N GLU A 828 23.91 -38.66 23.32
CA GLU A 828 25.30 -38.41 23.73
C GLU A 828 26.30 -39.26 22.93
N GLU A 829 25.97 -40.52 22.63
CA GLU A 829 26.86 -41.46 21.95
C GLU A 829 27.10 -41.12 20.47
N ALA A 830 26.38 -40.13 19.93
CA ALA A 830 26.42 -39.74 18.53
C ALA A 830 26.59 -38.23 18.29
N GLY A 831 26.69 -37.40 19.33
CA GLY A 831 26.83 -35.94 19.18
C GLY A 831 25.64 -35.27 18.47
N MET A 832 24.44 -35.85 18.57
CA MET A 832 23.23 -35.39 17.86
C MET A 832 22.10 -35.03 18.81
N TYR A 833 21.26 -34.09 18.38
CA TYR A 833 20.00 -33.74 19.04
C TYR A 833 18.80 -34.15 18.17
N ILE A 834 17.85 -34.88 18.76
CA ILE A 834 16.57 -35.20 18.13
C ILE A 834 15.57 -34.11 18.51
N LEU A 835 15.25 -33.25 17.56
CA LEU A 835 14.28 -32.18 17.70
C LEU A 835 12.90 -32.64 17.23
N ILE A 836 11.90 -32.57 18.10
CA ILE A 836 10.53 -33.00 17.82
C ILE A 836 9.57 -31.84 18.09
N TYR A 837 8.76 -31.53 17.06
CA TYR A 837 7.77 -30.46 17.08
C TYR A 837 6.37 -31.04 17.30
N TYR A 838 5.62 -30.43 18.22
CA TYR A 838 4.27 -30.84 18.60
C TYR A 838 3.27 -29.68 18.45
N ASP A 839 2.07 -29.99 17.97
CA ASP A 839 0.96 -29.02 17.94
C ASP A 839 0.34 -28.79 19.34
N ALA A 840 -0.65 -27.89 19.42
CA ALA A 840 -1.35 -27.56 20.65
C ALA A 840 -2.08 -28.75 21.33
N SER A 841 -2.29 -29.87 20.63
CA SER A 841 -2.87 -31.08 21.22
C SER A 841 -1.83 -32.04 21.81
N GLY A 842 -0.53 -31.80 21.62
CA GLY A 842 0.52 -32.76 21.95
C GLY A 842 0.74 -33.81 20.86
N LYS A 843 0.24 -33.57 19.63
CA LYS A 843 0.46 -34.43 18.48
C LYS A 843 1.74 -34.03 17.74
N LEU A 844 2.61 -35.00 17.46
CA LEU A 844 3.83 -34.82 16.68
C LEU A 844 3.50 -34.37 15.25
N VAL A 845 4.11 -33.28 14.79
CA VAL A 845 3.99 -32.78 13.40
C VAL A 845 5.28 -32.92 12.59
N ARG A 846 6.46 -32.79 13.23
CA ARG A 846 7.77 -32.93 12.58
C ARG A 846 8.78 -33.49 13.56
N ARG A 847 9.76 -34.22 13.04
CA ARG A 847 10.99 -34.62 13.74
C ARG A 847 12.18 -34.40 12.82
N GLN A 848 13.32 -34.02 13.38
CA GLN A 848 14.61 -33.95 12.67
C GLN A 848 15.73 -34.33 13.64
N ALA A 849 16.80 -34.91 13.11
CA ALA A 849 18.08 -35.03 13.80
C ALA A 849 18.98 -33.92 13.29
N VAL A 850 19.76 -33.32 14.18
CA VAL A 850 20.76 -32.28 13.88
C VAL A 850 22.04 -32.62 14.64
N GLU A 851 23.19 -32.26 14.07
CA GLU A 851 24.50 -32.33 14.76
C GLU A 851 24.62 -31.18 15.78
N GLU A 852 25.61 -31.23 16.68
CA GLU A 852 25.76 -30.25 17.78
C GLU A 852 25.90 -28.79 17.29
N ASP A 853 26.60 -28.56 16.16
CA ASP A 853 26.75 -27.23 15.54
C ASP A 853 25.54 -26.77 14.70
N GLU A 854 24.64 -27.69 14.35
CA GLU A 854 23.32 -27.43 13.76
C GLU A 854 22.22 -27.25 14.83
N TYR A 855 22.48 -27.64 16.09
CA TYR A 855 21.63 -27.37 17.25
C TYR A 855 21.96 -26.00 17.86
N ASP A 856 23.25 -25.70 18.07
CA ASP A 856 23.73 -24.33 17.98
C ASP A 856 23.33 -23.72 16.61
N ARG A 857 23.41 -22.39 16.48
CA ARG A 857 22.79 -21.61 15.38
C ARG A 857 21.26 -21.64 15.35
N LEU A 858 20.62 -22.81 15.44
CA LEU A 858 19.16 -22.96 15.35
C LEU A 858 18.44 -22.57 16.66
N MET A 859 19.01 -22.90 17.81
CA MET A 859 18.42 -22.60 19.11
C MET A 859 18.68 -21.14 19.53
N CYS A 860 17.61 -20.45 19.96
CA CYS A 860 17.65 -19.11 20.53
C CYS A 860 18.71 -19.00 21.66
N GLU A 861 19.50 -17.94 21.67
CA GLU A 861 20.55 -17.69 22.68
C GLU A 861 19.99 -17.65 24.13
N GLU A 862 18.72 -17.25 24.34
CA GLU A 862 18.09 -17.26 25.68
C GLU A 862 17.85 -18.66 26.26
N TRP A 863 18.02 -19.73 25.47
CA TRP A 863 17.70 -21.11 25.86
C TRP A 863 18.92 -22.03 25.98
N ARG A 864 20.13 -21.49 25.87
CA ARG A 864 21.40 -22.22 26.05
C ARG A 864 21.96 -21.96 27.46
#